data_AF-A0AAE1U5Z8-F1
#
_entry.id   AF-A0AAE1U5Z8-F1
#
_cell.length_a   1.000
_cell.length_b   1.000
_cell.length_c   1.000
_cell.angle_alpha   90.00
_cell.angle_beta   90.00
_cell.angle_gamma   90.00
#
_symmetry.space_group_name_H-M   'P 1'
#
loop_
_entity.id
_entity.type
_entity.pdbx_description
1 polymer ?
#
loop_
_entity_poly.entity_id
_entity_poly.type
_entity_poly.pdbx_seq_one_letter_code
_entity_poly.pdbx_strand_id
1 'polypeptide(L)'
;MDGFRADYRYRGLTPTLERMAKEGVSTYMKPSYPTITFPNHYTIVTGLYPASHGIIANSFYDPEYKEKFTMSNNEGKWWWGEPIWLTLKRQGKRSATCFWPGSDSDINGTHPDYWFKYSASDNMPFEARVDQVMKWLSLPGDTRPHWMSLYMDEPDHTGHSFGPESSDVDEALKRMDGVLNRLTTALRKADLTDKVNVIVVADHGMASAGPAKVINLKDYVPNIDELAYSYDGSFSRINFKDEQDPIQLFIISLETRLNVLQSLACTNNTALRAYANGDLPKRFHFDNNRRIEDIVLDLDEGYIVNTDESWSILGQHGYDNYYNTMNALFVAWGPDFREGVTLQPFQNIELYNLMCHLLGVQPAPNNGTLGSLYEALVDPPEVPDIPLEDNPPSAEFPSGNLTVKFNMSGCPGLLDMEDKPWLEDALKFTEDEMVNLTLIHLPWGIPQSLNNINNKTNIILLHHHDHITGYSETLRMPLWTSLTLTQQPLRSNETDWSSDVRLETTTTPTCSSYNKVNAKMMPLFHPLLNTNEGHYRIPYLASNAVAAGFENRWEDLLNLLLEKMKTIKHLNLLMGPVVDWSTLNTSIPSGSLVIPTDLFAVATWCRNPRKDINQCDSTDLRTYSFIYPQKEVDSKCLLPAERYSIEFSGRVRDVELATGFMFYPNFDFANRTNLVLAITQPVWSEEN
;
A
#
# COMPACT_ATOMS: atom_id res chain seq x y z
N MET A 1 4.91 -15.14 -17.70
CA MET A 1 3.86 -15.28 -18.72
C MET A 1 3.08 -14.00 -18.64
N ASP A 2 3.33 -13.10 -19.57
CA ASP A 2 2.76 -11.75 -19.57
C ASP A 2 1.23 -11.82 -19.58
N GLY A 3 0.57 -10.99 -18.75
CA GLY A 3 -0.89 -10.89 -18.71
C GLY A 3 -1.64 -12.17 -18.30
N PHE A 4 -0.95 -13.16 -17.71
CA PHE A 4 -1.61 -14.36 -17.19
C PHE A 4 -2.36 -14.01 -15.89
N ARG A 5 -3.65 -13.68 -16.04
CA ARG A 5 -4.60 -13.44 -14.95
C ARG A 5 -4.73 -14.68 -14.06
N ALA A 6 -4.70 -14.48 -12.75
CA ALA A 6 -4.57 -15.57 -11.78
C ALA A 6 -5.66 -16.66 -11.89
N ASP A 7 -6.89 -16.27 -12.21
CA ASP A 7 -8.03 -17.18 -12.31
C ASP A 7 -8.05 -18.01 -13.61
N TYR A 8 -7.28 -17.65 -14.64
CA TYR A 8 -7.11 -18.46 -15.85
C TYR A 8 -6.61 -19.87 -15.53
N ARG A 9 -5.85 -20.00 -14.44
CA ARG A 9 -5.37 -21.28 -13.91
C ARG A 9 -6.53 -22.27 -13.69
N TYR A 10 -7.68 -21.76 -13.23
CA TYR A 10 -8.84 -22.57 -12.86
C TYR A 10 -9.78 -22.90 -14.03
N ARG A 11 -9.46 -22.51 -15.27
CA ARG A 11 -10.24 -22.86 -16.47
C ARG A 11 -10.13 -24.33 -16.89
N GLY A 12 -9.26 -25.11 -16.26
CA GLY A 12 -9.05 -26.52 -16.61
C GLY A 12 -8.24 -26.73 -17.89
N LEU A 13 -7.49 -25.71 -18.32
CA LEU A 13 -6.73 -25.68 -19.59
C LEU A 13 -5.23 -25.85 -19.40
N THR A 14 -4.73 -25.72 -18.16
CA THR A 14 -3.30 -25.70 -17.82
C THR A 14 -2.91 -26.86 -16.89
N PRO A 15 -3.03 -28.13 -17.34
CA PRO A 15 -2.80 -29.30 -16.48
C PRO A 15 -1.35 -29.41 -15.96
N THR A 16 -0.36 -28.87 -16.66
CA THR A 16 1.02 -28.82 -16.16
C THR A 16 1.17 -27.82 -15.04
N LEU A 17 0.63 -26.62 -15.22
CA LEU A 17 0.63 -25.58 -14.18
C LEU A 17 -0.11 -26.05 -12.92
N GLU A 18 -1.26 -26.71 -13.08
CA GLU A 18 -2.01 -27.32 -11.98
C GLU A 18 -1.22 -28.42 -11.27
N ARG A 19 -0.47 -29.23 -12.01
CA ARG A 19 0.41 -30.24 -11.41
C ARG A 19 1.53 -29.57 -10.60
N MET A 20 2.21 -28.56 -11.15
CA MET A 20 3.25 -27.83 -10.45
C MET A 20 2.74 -27.19 -9.15
N ALA A 21 1.53 -26.64 -9.17
CA ALA A 21 0.92 -26.05 -7.99
C ALA A 21 0.53 -27.08 -6.92
N LYS A 22 0.12 -28.30 -7.31
CA LYS A 22 -0.13 -29.41 -6.36
C LYS A 22 1.16 -29.99 -5.78
N GLU A 23 2.20 -30.06 -6.60
CA GLU A 23 3.53 -30.58 -6.24
C GLU A 23 4.42 -29.49 -5.63
N GLY A 24 3.90 -28.30 -5.37
CA GLY A 24 4.69 -27.15 -4.91
C GLY A 24 3.85 -26.14 -4.14
N VAL A 25 4.19 -24.87 -4.31
CA VAL A 25 3.54 -23.74 -3.64
C VAL A 25 2.74 -22.94 -4.65
N SER A 26 1.54 -22.50 -4.30
CA SER A 26 0.76 -21.63 -5.18
C SER A 26 -0.10 -20.63 -4.44
N THR A 27 -0.42 -19.53 -5.12
CA THR A 27 -1.42 -18.53 -4.71
C THR A 27 -1.69 -17.61 -5.91
N TYR A 28 -2.30 -16.45 -5.69
CA TYR A 28 -2.27 -15.34 -6.64
C TYR A 28 -1.40 -14.21 -6.09
N MET A 29 -0.76 -13.48 -7.01
CA MET A 29 0.11 -12.36 -6.68
C MET A 29 -0.58 -11.04 -7.02
N LYS A 30 -0.45 -10.05 -6.15
CA LYS A 30 -0.87 -8.68 -6.41
C LYS A 30 0.26 -7.93 -7.12
N PRO A 31 0.04 -7.41 -8.33
CA PRO A 31 1.00 -6.50 -8.96
C PRO A 31 1.13 -5.17 -8.20
N SER A 32 2.20 -4.45 -8.47
CA SER A 32 2.35 -3.04 -8.09
C SER A 32 1.55 -2.14 -9.05
N TYR A 33 1.13 -0.98 -8.55
CA TYR A 33 0.43 0.01 -9.35
C TYR A 33 1.41 0.91 -10.12
N PRO A 34 1.15 1.24 -11.40
CA PRO A 34 0.06 0.72 -12.22
C PRO A 34 0.35 -0.71 -12.69
N THR A 35 -0.68 -1.48 -12.99
CA THR A 35 -0.58 -2.90 -13.36
C THR A 35 -0.15 -3.10 -14.82
N ILE A 36 1.03 -2.55 -15.15
CA ILE A 36 1.63 -2.46 -16.49
C ILE A 36 2.93 -3.29 -16.55
N THR A 37 3.27 -3.76 -17.76
CA THR A 37 4.37 -4.69 -18.04
C THR A 37 5.74 -4.30 -17.49
N PHE A 38 6.35 -3.21 -17.99
CA PHE A 38 7.71 -2.84 -17.59
C PHE A 38 7.83 -2.53 -16.09
N PRO A 39 6.91 -1.75 -15.48
CA PRO A 39 6.93 -1.51 -14.05
C PRO A 39 6.93 -2.81 -13.24
N ASN A 40 6.00 -3.73 -13.53
CA ASN A 40 5.84 -4.93 -12.71
C ASN A 40 6.93 -5.98 -12.92
N HIS A 41 7.40 -6.18 -14.15
CA HIS A 41 8.55 -7.05 -14.38
C HIS A 41 9.81 -6.54 -13.68
N TYR A 42 10.02 -5.21 -13.65
CA TYR A 42 11.19 -4.64 -12.99
C TYR A 42 11.04 -4.63 -11.46
N THR A 43 9.83 -4.43 -10.95
CA THR A 43 9.49 -4.64 -9.53
C THR A 43 9.86 -6.06 -9.07
N ILE A 44 9.50 -7.10 -9.82
CA ILE A 44 9.78 -8.50 -9.44
C ILE A 44 11.29 -8.74 -9.21
N VAL A 45 12.15 -8.15 -10.04
CA VAL A 45 13.61 -8.37 -9.97
C VAL A 45 14.36 -7.37 -9.10
N THR A 46 13.69 -6.37 -8.53
CA THR A 46 14.31 -5.35 -7.66
C THR A 46 13.70 -5.31 -6.25
N GLY A 47 12.46 -5.80 -6.09
CA GLY A 47 11.66 -5.65 -4.88
C GLY A 47 11.23 -4.21 -4.60
N LEU A 48 11.35 -3.32 -5.59
CA LEU A 48 11.05 -1.90 -5.46
C LEU A 48 9.71 -1.57 -6.11
N TYR A 49 8.97 -0.60 -5.56
CA TYR A 49 7.81 -0.03 -6.24
C TYR A 49 8.22 0.75 -7.50
N PRO A 50 7.30 0.94 -8.47
CA PRO A 50 7.54 1.71 -9.68
C PRO A 50 8.13 3.10 -9.45
N ALA A 51 7.62 3.83 -8.46
CA ALA A 51 8.15 5.13 -8.07
C ALA A 51 9.59 5.08 -7.54
N SER A 52 10.02 3.98 -6.91
CA SER A 52 11.37 3.85 -6.37
C SER A 52 12.40 3.40 -7.42
N HIS A 53 12.03 2.50 -8.34
CA HIS A 53 12.93 2.01 -9.38
C HIS A 53 12.90 2.83 -10.67
N GLY A 54 12.03 3.84 -10.76
CA GLY A 54 12.03 4.84 -11.83
C GLY A 54 11.27 4.47 -13.10
N ILE A 55 11.00 3.19 -13.33
CA ILE A 55 10.16 2.71 -14.44
C ILE A 55 8.68 2.75 -14.04
N ILE A 56 8.03 3.90 -14.24
CA ILE A 56 6.64 4.14 -13.77
C ILE A 56 5.55 3.69 -14.76
N ALA A 57 5.89 3.52 -16.03
CA ALA A 57 5.00 3.08 -17.11
C ALA A 57 5.83 2.57 -18.31
N ASN A 58 5.16 2.01 -19.32
CA ASN A 58 5.80 1.64 -20.61
C ASN A 58 6.23 2.88 -21.44
N SER A 59 5.72 4.06 -21.10
CA SER A 59 6.12 5.35 -21.69
C SER A 59 5.87 6.48 -20.69
N PHE A 60 6.85 7.36 -20.51
CA PHE A 60 6.79 8.54 -19.64
C PHE A 60 7.86 9.56 -20.04
N TYR A 61 7.80 10.76 -19.47
CA TYR A 61 8.81 11.81 -19.66
C TYR A 61 9.59 12.03 -18.36
N ASP A 62 10.92 12.23 -18.47
CA ASP A 62 11.73 12.66 -17.33
C ASP A 62 12.09 14.14 -17.50
N PRO A 63 11.59 15.03 -16.62
CA PRO A 63 11.82 16.47 -16.74
C PRO A 63 13.28 16.87 -16.48
N GLU A 64 14.06 16.05 -15.78
CA GLU A 64 15.49 16.31 -15.55
C GLU A 64 16.31 15.94 -16.79
N TYR A 65 16.01 14.81 -17.42
CA TYR A 65 16.69 14.38 -18.63
C TYR A 65 16.18 15.10 -19.88
N LYS A 66 14.99 15.69 -19.80
CA LYS A 66 14.27 16.30 -20.91
C LYS A 66 14.06 15.33 -22.08
N GLU A 67 13.83 14.07 -21.75
CA GLU A 67 13.73 12.97 -22.70
C GLU A 67 12.51 12.10 -22.38
N LYS A 68 11.96 11.48 -23.43
CA LYS A 68 10.86 10.52 -23.31
C LYS A 68 11.41 9.10 -23.26
N PHE A 69 10.96 8.33 -22.28
CA PHE A 69 11.14 6.89 -22.23
C PHE A 69 10.04 6.20 -23.03
N THR A 70 10.41 5.13 -23.74
CA THR A 70 9.54 4.15 -24.37
C THR A 70 10.15 2.76 -24.18
N MET A 71 9.39 1.70 -24.41
CA MET A 71 9.90 0.33 -24.35
C MET A 71 11.05 0.03 -25.34
N SER A 72 11.35 0.94 -26.27
CA SER A 72 12.49 0.82 -27.20
C SER A 72 13.81 1.37 -26.65
N ASN A 73 13.76 2.14 -25.55
CA ASN A 73 14.94 2.71 -24.90
C ASN A 73 15.70 1.65 -24.10
N ASN A 74 17.03 1.68 -24.21
CA ASN A 74 17.91 0.71 -23.55
C ASN A 74 19.03 1.37 -22.73
N GLU A 75 18.96 2.68 -22.50
CA GLU A 75 19.94 3.41 -21.70
C GLU A 75 19.75 3.12 -20.20
N GLY A 76 20.85 2.85 -19.49
CA GLY A 76 20.83 2.55 -18.06
C GLY A 76 20.23 3.64 -17.16
N LYS A 77 20.28 4.90 -17.57
CA LYS A 77 19.81 6.07 -16.77
C LYS A 77 18.33 5.99 -16.37
N TRP A 78 17.53 5.23 -17.11
CA TRP A 78 16.10 5.04 -16.84
C TRP A 78 15.85 4.08 -15.66
N TRP A 79 16.78 3.16 -15.41
CA TRP A 79 16.59 2.02 -14.53
C TRP A 79 17.32 2.25 -13.20
N TRP A 80 16.57 2.56 -12.14
CA TRP A 80 17.13 2.77 -10.80
C TRP A 80 17.03 1.50 -9.95
N GLY A 81 17.73 1.48 -8.81
CA GLY A 81 17.79 0.31 -7.94
C GLY A 81 18.75 -0.78 -8.44
N GLU A 82 18.65 -1.97 -7.85
CA GLU A 82 19.56 -3.09 -8.13
C GLU A 82 18.76 -4.34 -8.54
N PRO A 83 18.63 -4.64 -9.84
CA PRO A 83 17.98 -5.87 -10.26
C PRO A 83 18.84 -7.09 -9.91
N ILE A 84 18.18 -8.24 -9.72
CA ILE A 84 18.78 -9.45 -9.15
C ILE A 84 20.04 -9.95 -9.87
N TRP A 85 20.16 -9.72 -11.19
CA TRP A 85 21.38 -10.06 -11.93
C TRP A 85 22.59 -9.22 -11.50
N LEU A 86 22.40 -7.96 -11.10
CA LEU A 86 23.47 -7.14 -10.51
C LEU A 86 23.79 -7.60 -9.09
N THR A 87 22.77 -7.94 -8.30
CA THR A 87 22.93 -8.51 -6.95
C THR A 87 23.79 -9.76 -6.96
N LEU A 88 23.56 -10.66 -7.93
CA LEU A 88 24.35 -11.85 -8.15
C LEU A 88 25.78 -11.51 -8.57
N LYS A 89 25.94 -10.61 -9.56
CA LYS A 89 27.25 -10.26 -10.10
C LYS A 89 28.17 -9.66 -9.02
N ARG A 90 27.66 -8.76 -8.17
CA ARG A 90 28.46 -8.18 -7.07
C ARG A 90 28.84 -9.21 -5.99
N GLN A 91 28.18 -10.36 -5.97
CA GLN A 91 28.42 -11.48 -5.06
C GLN A 91 29.03 -12.70 -5.77
N GLY A 92 29.64 -12.50 -6.94
CA GLY A 92 30.41 -13.52 -7.66
C GLY A 92 29.56 -14.63 -8.31
N LYS A 93 28.25 -14.42 -8.47
CA LYS A 93 27.33 -15.37 -9.11
C LYS A 93 26.91 -14.88 -10.48
N ARG A 94 26.52 -15.83 -11.33
CA ARG A 94 26.16 -15.57 -12.73
C ARG A 94 24.66 -15.59 -12.96
N SER A 95 24.21 -14.83 -13.94
CA SER A 95 22.81 -14.73 -14.36
C SER A 95 22.66 -14.87 -15.87
N ALA A 96 21.51 -15.38 -16.32
CA ALA A 96 21.14 -15.41 -17.73
C ALA A 96 19.70 -14.96 -17.97
N THR A 97 19.44 -14.19 -19.02
CA THR A 97 18.09 -13.74 -19.34
C THR A 97 17.68 -14.11 -20.75
N CYS A 98 16.68 -15.00 -20.87
CA CYS A 98 15.95 -15.19 -22.12
C CYS A 98 14.77 -14.21 -22.12
N PHE A 99 15.12 -12.95 -22.34
CA PHE A 99 14.29 -11.76 -22.21
C PHE A 99 13.81 -11.49 -20.77
N TRP A 100 13.90 -10.22 -20.39
CA TRP A 100 13.29 -9.62 -19.21
C TRP A 100 13.43 -8.10 -19.33
N PRO A 101 12.41 -7.29 -19.02
CA PRO A 101 12.54 -5.83 -19.01
C PRO A 101 13.74 -5.34 -18.20
N GLY A 102 14.59 -4.53 -18.83
CA GLY A 102 15.83 -3.99 -18.26
C GLY A 102 17.06 -4.88 -18.41
N SER A 103 16.93 -6.15 -18.81
CA SER A 103 18.09 -7.05 -18.93
C SER A 103 19.00 -6.74 -20.12
N ASP A 104 18.45 -6.14 -21.18
CA ASP A 104 19.17 -5.65 -22.36
C ASP A 104 19.51 -4.15 -22.28
N SER A 105 19.29 -3.54 -21.11
CA SER A 105 19.66 -2.16 -20.81
C SER A 105 20.97 -2.09 -20.02
N ASP A 106 21.75 -1.03 -20.25
CA ASP A 106 23.09 -0.88 -19.67
C ASP A 106 23.06 -0.32 -18.23
N ILE A 107 22.50 -1.08 -17.30
CA ILE A 107 22.23 -0.64 -15.92
C ILE A 107 23.55 -0.62 -15.13
N ASN A 108 24.02 0.58 -14.76
CA ASN A 108 25.33 0.80 -14.13
C ASN A 108 26.51 0.21 -14.94
N GLY A 109 26.46 0.30 -16.27
CA GLY A 109 27.52 -0.22 -17.13
C GLY A 109 27.56 -1.76 -17.19
N THR A 110 26.45 -2.44 -16.88
CA THR A 110 26.39 -3.89 -16.73
C THR A 110 25.09 -4.50 -17.24
N HIS A 111 25.23 -5.72 -17.78
CA HIS A 111 24.17 -6.67 -18.13
C HIS A 111 24.30 -7.99 -17.34
N PRO A 112 23.28 -8.88 -17.39
CA PRO A 112 23.47 -10.30 -17.07
C PRO A 112 24.64 -10.93 -17.83
N ASP A 113 25.19 -12.06 -17.36
CA ASP A 113 26.31 -12.73 -18.03
C ASP A 113 25.95 -13.25 -19.43
N TYR A 114 24.71 -13.71 -19.57
CA TYR A 114 24.13 -14.11 -20.85
C TYR A 114 22.77 -13.43 -21.00
N TRP A 115 22.53 -12.78 -22.13
CA TRP A 115 21.26 -12.10 -22.36
C TRP A 115 20.98 -12.02 -23.85
N PHE A 116 19.72 -11.79 -24.20
CA PHE A 116 19.29 -11.50 -25.56
C PHE A 116 18.65 -10.12 -25.59
N LYS A 117 18.98 -9.33 -26.62
CA LYS A 117 18.26 -8.09 -26.91
C LYS A 117 16.83 -8.43 -27.27
N TYR A 118 15.86 -7.81 -26.63
CA TYR A 118 14.46 -8.01 -27.01
C TYR A 118 14.18 -7.31 -28.34
N SER A 119 13.41 -7.96 -29.19
CA SER A 119 12.87 -7.35 -30.39
C SER A 119 11.53 -8.00 -30.70
N ALA A 120 10.47 -7.20 -30.76
CA ALA A 120 9.13 -7.67 -31.12
C ALA A 120 9.08 -8.27 -32.54
N SER A 121 10.05 -7.93 -33.41
CA SER A 121 10.20 -8.52 -34.74
C SER A 121 11.14 -9.72 -34.79
N ASP A 122 11.89 -10.00 -33.71
CA ASP A 122 12.81 -11.13 -33.65
C ASP A 122 12.14 -12.33 -32.98
N ASN A 123 11.97 -13.36 -33.79
CA ASN A 123 10.86 -14.30 -33.69
C ASN A 123 11.26 -15.56 -32.92
N MET A 124 12.07 -15.44 -31.85
CA MET A 124 12.55 -16.62 -31.11
C MET A 124 11.34 -17.39 -30.57
N PRO A 125 11.04 -18.60 -31.10
CA PRO A 125 9.85 -19.33 -30.70
C PRO A 125 9.93 -19.72 -29.22
N PHE A 126 8.79 -19.81 -28.55
CA PHE A 126 8.73 -20.13 -27.12
C PHE A 126 9.45 -21.43 -26.75
N GLU A 127 9.37 -22.44 -27.60
CA GLU A 127 10.07 -23.71 -27.44
C GLU A 127 11.60 -23.54 -27.52
N ALA A 128 12.08 -22.65 -28.40
CA ALA A 128 13.51 -22.34 -28.51
C ALA A 128 14.01 -21.55 -27.30
N ARG A 129 13.17 -20.69 -26.71
CA ARG A 129 13.49 -19.99 -25.45
C ARG A 129 13.69 -21.01 -24.31
N VAL A 130 12.82 -22.02 -24.21
CA VAL A 130 12.97 -23.13 -23.25
C VAL A 130 14.26 -23.93 -23.51
N ASP A 131 14.54 -24.28 -24.77
CA ASP A 131 15.75 -25.02 -25.12
C ASP A 131 17.02 -24.26 -24.76
N GLN A 132 16.99 -22.93 -24.88
CA GLN A 132 18.09 -22.06 -24.49
C GLN A 132 18.32 -22.05 -22.97
N VAL A 133 17.27 -22.06 -22.16
CA VAL A 133 17.38 -22.24 -20.69
C VAL A 133 18.02 -23.59 -20.36
N MET A 134 17.57 -24.67 -21.01
CA MET A 134 18.16 -26.00 -20.80
C MET A 134 19.64 -26.05 -21.23
N LYS A 135 20.02 -25.33 -22.30
CA LYS A 135 21.41 -25.18 -22.72
C LYS A 135 22.24 -24.47 -21.66
N TRP A 136 21.73 -23.41 -21.04
CA TRP A 136 22.44 -22.74 -19.94
C TRP A 136 22.60 -23.65 -18.71
N LEU A 137 21.57 -24.42 -18.35
CA LEU A 137 21.66 -25.40 -17.26
C LEU A 137 22.70 -26.51 -17.52
N SER A 138 23.00 -26.79 -18.80
CA SER A 138 24.01 -27.76 -19.21
C SER A 138 25.45 -27.23 -19.20
N LEU A 139 25.65 -25.92 -19.00
CA LEU A 139 26.98 -25.31 -18.98
C LEU A 139 27.83 -25.83 -17.80
N PRO A 140 29.16 -25.94 -17.97
CA PRO A 140 30.04 -26.47 -16.93
C PRO A 140 30.28 -25.46 -15.80
N GLY A 141 30.33 -25.97 -14.56
CA GLY A 141 30.86 -25.29 -13.37
C GLY A 141 30.59 -23.80 -13.32
N ASP A 142 31.68 -23.02 -13.30
CA ASP A 142 31.67 -21.56 -13.10
C ASP A 142 31.07 -20.75 -14.26
N THR A 143 30.74 -21.38 -15.39
CA THR A 143 30.04 -20.72 -16.52
C THR A 143 28.53 -20.88 -16.46
N ARG A 144 28.02 -21.78 -15.61
CA ARG A 144 26.59 -22.01 -15.45
C ARG A 144 25.93 -20.88 -14.64
N PRO A 145 24.86 -20.25 -15.17
CA PRO A 145 24.10 -19.25 -14.42
C PRO A 145 23.39 -19.87 -13.21
N HIS A 146 23.30 -19.10 -12.12
CA HIS A 146 22.57 -19.47 -10.90
C HIS A 146 21.11 -19.02 -10.98
N TRP A 147 20.85 -17.90 -11.65
CA TRP A 147 19.51 -17.39 -11.91
C TRP A 147 19.29 -17.25 -13.41
N MET A 148 18.10 -17.63 -13.86
CA MET A 148 17.71 -17.57 -15.27
C MET A 148 16.32 -16.97 -15.40
N SER A 149 16.12 -16.08 -16.36
CA SER A 149 14.78 -15.60 -16.73
C SER A 149 14.31 -16.23 -18.04
N LEU A 150 12.99 -16.41 -18.15
CA LEU A 150 12.30 -16.87 -19.33
C LEU A 150 11.00 -16.09 -19.49
N TYR A 151 10.92 -15.22 -20.48
CA TYR A 151 9.74 -14.41 -20.73
C TYR A 151 8.94 -14.92 -21.95
N MET A 152 7.62 -14.81 -21.84
CA MET A 152 6.61 -15.14 -22.85
C MET A 152 5.57 -14.03 -22.86
N ASP A 153 5.31 -13.47 -24.03
CA ASP A 153 4.39 -12.36 -24.33
C ASP A 153 2.92 -12.80 -24.45
N GLU A 154 2.62 -14.05 -24.08
CA GLU A 154 1.27 -14.60 -24.02
C GLU A 154 0.94 -15.05 -22.59
N PRO A 155 -0.34 -15.00 -22.18
CA PRO A 155 -1.53 -14.70 -22.99
C PRO A 155 -1.88 -13.21 -23.18
N ASP A 156 -1.02 -12.28 -22.77
CA ASP A 156 -1.28 -10.82 -22.85
C ASP A 156 -1.71 -10.34 -24.24
N HIS A 157 -0.90 -10.62 -25.27
CA HIS A 157 -1.16 -10.16 -26.64
C HIS A 157 -2.52 -10.65 -27.17
N THR A 158 -2.85 -11.92 -26.93
CA THR A 158 -4.16 -12.49 -27.28
C THR A 158 -5.29 -11.88 -26.44
N GLY A 159 -5.04 -11.64 -25.15
CA GLY A 159 -5.98 -10.98 -24.23
C GLY A 159 -6.35 -9.58 -24.69
N HIS A 160 -5.38 -8.77 -25.12
CA HIS A 160 -5.63 -7.47 -25.74
C HIS A 160 -6.50 -7.59 -27.01
N SER A 161 -6.13 -8.49 -27.91
CA SER A 161 -6.74 -8.60 -29.24
C SER A 161 -8.19 -9.11 -29.20
N PHE A 162 -8.48 -10.09 -28.34
CA PHE A 162 -9.74 -10.83 -28.35
C PHE A 162 -10.55 -10.69 -27.04
N GLY A 163 -9.97 -10.09 -26.01
CA GLY A 163 -10.57 -9.98 -24.68
C GLY A 163 -10.29 -11.20 -23.80
N PRO A 164 -10.28 -11.02 -22.46
CA PRO A 164 -9.81 -12.03 -21.51
C PRO A 164 -10.66 -13.32 -21.46
N GLU A 165 -11.94 -13.24 -21.82
CA GLU A 165 -12.88 -14.37 -21.77
C GLU A 165 -13.04 -15.09 -23.13
N SER A 166 -12.18 -14.80 -24.11
CA SER A 166 -12.28 -15.38 -25.45
C SER A 166 -11.74 -16.81 -25.53
N SER A 167 -12.24 -17.58 -26.51
CA SER A 167 -11.68 -18.89 -26.85
C SER A 167 -10.25 -18.79 -27.37
N ASP A 168 -9.86 -17.65 -27.94
CA ASP A 168 -8.48 -17.41 -28.38
C ASP A 168 -7.52 -17.37 -27.19
N VAL A 169 -7.92 -16.71 -26.08
CA VAL A 169 -7.17 -16.77 -24.82
C VAL A 169 -7.08 -18.21 -24.31
N ASP A 170 -8.15 -19.00 -24.41
CA ASP A 170 -8.12 -20.42 -24.03
C ASP A 170 -7.09 -21.23 -24.85
N GLU A 171 -6.93 -20.95 -26.13
CA GLU A 171 -5.89 -21.56 -26.97
C GLU A 171 -4.48 -21.06 -26.59
N ALA A 172 -4.33 -19.77 -26.27
CA ALA A 172 -3.07 -19.22 -25.78
C ALA A 172 -2.65 -19.87 -24.44
N LEU A 173 -3.60 -20.10 -23.53
CA LEU A 173 -3.38 -20.79 -22.26
C LEU A 173 -2.90 -22.24 -22.46
N LYS A 174 -3.54 -23.00 -23.36
CA LYS A 174 -3.09 -24.36 -23.72
C LYS A 174 -1.66 -24.36 -24.28
N ARG A 175 -1.33 -23.37 -25.12
CA ARG A 175 0.02 -23.20 -25.66
C ARG A 175 1.03 -22.91 -24.55
N MET A 176 0.72 -22.00 -23.63
CA MET A 176 1.56 -21.67 -22.47
C MET A 176 1.79 -22.88 -21.55
N ASP A 177 0.76 -23.69 -21.30
CA ASP A 177 0.92 -24.95 -20.55
C ASP A 177 1.83 -25.94 -21.30
N GLY A 178 1.70 -26.04 -22.63
CA GLY A 178 2.58 -26.85 -23.47
C GLY A 178 4.05 -26.46 -23.37
N VAL A 179 4.34 -25.16 -23.30
CA VAL A 179 5.71 -24.63 -23.08
C VAL A 179 6.23 -24.99 -21.68
N LEU A 180 5.41 -24.89 -20.63
CA LEU A 180 5.77 -25.36 -19.29
C LEU A 180 5.98 -26.87 -19.23
N ASN A 181 5.16 -27.64 -19.95
CA ASN A 181 5.31 -29.09 -20.04
C ASN A 181 6.65 -29.47 -20.69
N ARG A 182 7.07 -28.73 -21.73
CA ARG A 182 8.40 -28.91 -22.34
C ARG A 182 9.51 -28.68 -21.31
N LEU A 183 9.46 -27.57 -20.57
CA LEU A 183 10.47 -27.23 -19.56
C LEU A 183 10.54 -28.31 -18.46
N THR A 184 9.41 -28.62 -17.82
CA THR A 184 9.36 -29.60 -16.72
C THR A 184 9.75 -31.00 -17.19
N THR A 185 9.37 -31.41 -18.40
CA THR A 185 9.81 -32.67 -18.99
C THR A 185 11.32 -32.69 -19.25
N ALA A 186 11.89 -31.58 -19.74
CA ALA A 186 13.31 -31.48 -20.00
C ALA A 186 14.14 -31.53 -18.70
N LEU A 187 13.69 -30.86 -17.64
CA LEU A 187 14.30 -30.92 -16.31
C LEU A 187 14.30 -32.35 -15.74
N ARG A 188 13.17 -33.06 -15.86
CA ARG A 188 13.06 -34.48 -15.46
C ARG A 188 14.01 -35.38 -16.24
N LYS A 189 14.06 -35.24 -17.56
CA LYS A 189 14.98 -36.02 -18.41
C LYS A 189 16.46 -35.76 -18.11
N ALA A 190 16.78 -34.55 -17.65
CA ALA A 190 18.13 -34.14 -17.29
C ALA A 190 18.51 -34.42 -15.83
N ASP A 191 17.62 -35.04 -15.04
CA ASP A 191 17.83 -35.30 -13.60
C ASP A 191 18.13 -34.01 -12.81
N LEU A 192 17.36 -32.96 -13.10
CA LEU A 192 17.49 -31.61 -12.52
C LEU A 192 16.34 -31.21 -11.60
N THR A 193 15.32 -32.05 -11.40
CA THR A 193 14.15 -31.72 -10.57
C THR A 193 14.52 -31.40 -9.13
N ASP A 194 15.50 -32.11 -8.58
CA ASP A 194 15.92 -31.97 -7.18
C ASP A 194 17.04 -30.93 -7.03
N LYS A 195 17.29 -30.13 -8.08
CA LYS A 195 18.40 -29.16 -8.16
C LYS A 195 17.95 -27.78 -8.63
N VAL A 196 16.77 -27.66 -9.24
CA VAL A 196 16.29 -26.43 -9.87
C VAL A 196 14.96 -26.04 -9.26
N ASN A 197 14.93 -24.81 -8.71
CA ASN A 197 13.69 -24.14 -8.36
C ASN A 197 13.13 -23.41 -9.59
N VAL A 198 11.83 -23.58 -9.84
CA VAL A 198 11.08 -22.92 -10.90
C VAL A 198 9.99 -22.08 -10.27
N ILE A 199 10.00 -20.78 -10.57
CA ILE A 199 8.96 -19.83 -10.17
C ILE A 199 8.27 -19.34 -11.45
N VAL A 200 6.99 -19.69 -11.61
CA VAL A 200 6.14 -19.27 -12.73
C VAL A 200 5.27 -18.11 -12.27
N VAL A 201 5.45 -16.96 -12.89
CA VAL A 201 4.74 -15.72 -12.55
C VAL A 201 4.18 -15.02 -13.78
N ALA A 202 3.21 -14.15 -13.52
CA ALA A 202 2.84 -13.04 -14.40
C ALA A 202 3.17 -11.71 -13.72
N ASP A 203 3.22 -10.67 -14.53
CA ASP A 203 3.39 -9.29 -14.14
C ASP A 203 2.07 -8.58 -13.79
N HIS A 204 0.98 -8.93 -14.47
CA HIS A 204 -0.38 -8.46 -14.19
C HIS A 204 -1.45 -9.45 -14.70
N GLY A 205 -2.71 -9.11 -14.46
CA GLY A 205 -3.87 -9.77 -15.06
C GLY A 205 -4.39 -9.05 -16.32
N MET A 206 -5.69 -9.19 -16.61
CA MET A 206 -6.35 -8.63 -17.80
C MET A 206 -7.85 -8.42 -17.55
N ALA A 207 -8.34 -7.21 -17.80
CA ALA A 207 -9.77 -6.86 -17.73
C ALA A 207 -10.37 -6.73 -19.13
N SER A 208 -11.69 -6.94 -19.24
CA SER A 208 -12.40 -6.73 -20.51
C SER A 208 -12.59 -5.23 -20.76
N ALA A 209 -12.19 -4.79 -21.93
CA ALA A 209 -12.32 -3.42 -22.42
C ALA A 209 -13.15 -3.38 -23.71
N GLY A 210 -13.45 -2.18 -24.19
CA GLY A 210 -14.12 -2.01 -25.47
C GLY A 210 -14.63 -0.59 -25.70
N PRO A 211 -15.15 -0.29 -26.92
CA PRO A 211 -15.52 1.06 -27.34
C PRO A 211 -16.61 1.71 -26.46
N ALA A 212 -17.46 0.91 -25.82
CA ALA A 212 -18.51 1.41 -24.92
C ALA A 212 -17.99 1.98 -23.58
N LYS A 213 -16.72 1.73 -23.25
CA LYS A 213 -16.08 2.18 -22.00
C LYS A 213 -14.93 3.17 -22.27
N VAL A 214 -14.96 3.85 -23.42
CA VAL A 214 -13.99 4.90 -23.76
C VAL A 214 -14.48 6.23 -23.23
N ILE A 215 -13.62 6.91 -22.48
CA ILE A 215 -13.82 8.27 -21.97
C ILE A 215 -12.97 9.19 -22.86
N ASN A 216 -13.63 10.03 -23.65
CA ASN A 216 -12.93 11.03 -24.44
C ASN A 216 -12.54 12.22 -23.55
N LEU A 217 -11.24 12.45 -23.37
CA LEU A 217 -10.72 13.51 -22.51
C LEU A 217 -11.17 14.91 -22.99
N LYS A 218 -11.36 15.08 -24.30
CA LYS A 218 -11.78 16.35 -24.92
C LYS A 218 -13.24 16.73 -24.61
N ASP A 219 -14.06 15.78 -24.15
CA ASP A 219 -15.41 16.08 -23.69
C ASP A 219 -15.42 16.88 -22.37
N TYR A 220 -14.34 16.76 -21.58
CA TYR A 220 -14.16 17.46 -20.30
C TYR A 220 -13.23 18.66 -20.43
N VAL A 221 -12.15 18.52 -21.21
CA VAL A 221 -11.15 19.56 -21.44
C VAL A 221 -10.87 19.69 -22.94
N PRO A 222 -11.68 20.48 -23.68
CA PRO A 222 -11.64 20.51 -25.15
C PRO A 222 -10.29 20.90 -25.77
N ASN A 223 -9.50 21.73 -25.09
CA ASN A 223 -8.20 22.22 -25.53
C ASN A 223 -7.03 21.50 -24.85
N ILE A 224 -7.22 20.29 -24.31
CA ILE A 224 -6.18 19.56 -23.57
C ILE A 224 -4.88 19.39 -24.37
N ASP A 225 -4.97 19.14 -25.68
CA ASP A 225 -3.82 18.96 -26.56
C ASP A 225 -2.97 20.24 -26.69
N GLU A 226 -3.54 21.41 -26.43
CA GLU A 226 -2.81 22.68 -26.40
C GLU A 226 -2.08 22.84 -25.06
N LEU A 227 -2.75 22.48 -23.96
CA LEU A 227 -2.30 22.70 -22.58
C LEU A 227 -1.26 21.67 -22.09
N ALA A 228 -1.35 20.42 -22.53
CA ALA A 228 -0.64 19.32 -21.91
C ALA A 228 -0.23 18.22 -22.91
N TYR A 229 0.67 17.35 -22.46
CA TYR A 229 0.90 16.04 -23.03
C TYR A 229 0.08 15.02 -22.23
N SER A 230 -0.84 14.33 -22.92
CA SER A 230 -1.63 13.24 -22.34
C SER A 230 -1.04 11.89 -22.70
N TYR A 231 -1.04 10.98 -21.73
CA TYR A 231 -0.74 9.57 -21.91
C TYR A 231 -2.05 8.80 -21.76
N ASP A 232 -2.57 8.31 -22.86
CA ASP A 232 -3.88 7.66 -22.93
C ASP A 232 -3.82 6.20 -22.45
N GLY A 233 -4.96 5.67 -21.99
CA GLY A 233 -5.10 4.28 -21.55
C GLY A 233 -5.98 4.10 -20.31
N SER A 234 -5.84 2.92 -19.70
CA SER A 234 -6.48 2.46 -18.46
C SER A 234 -5.98 3.15 -17.18
N PHE A 235 -4.82 3.78 -17.28
CA PHE A 235 -4.17 4.56 -16.24
C PHE A 235 -3.56 5.79 -16.94
N SER A 236 -4.41 6.79 -17.15
CA SER A 236 -4.04 7.95 -17.97
C SER A 236 -3.33 9.00 -17.13
N ARG A 237 -2.44 9.76 -17.76
CA ARG A 237 -1.58 10.75 -17.08
C ARG A 237 -1.49 12.01 -17.92
N ILE A 238 -1.46 13.17 -17.27
CA ILE A 238 -1.43 14.47 -17.93
C ILE A 238 -0.24 15.26 -17.38
N ASN A 239 0.66 15.65 -18.26
CA ASN A 239 1.80 16.50 -17.95
C ASN A 239 1.66 17.85 -18.66
N PHE A 240 1.65 18.95 -17.92
CA PHE A 240 1.45 20.25 -18.54
C PHE A 240 2.68 20.67 -19.36
N LYS A 241 2.43 21.40 -20.45
CA LYS A 241 3.51 21.99 -21.24
C LYS A 241 3.99 23.23 -20.51
N ASP A 242 5.17 23.18 -19.91
CA ASP A 242 5.77 24.36 -19.32
C ASP A 242 6.25 25.33 -20.43
N GLU A 243 5.75 26.57 -20.43
CA GLU A 243 6.29 27.65 -21.26
C GLU A 243 7.57 28.23 -20.63
N GLN A 244 8.48 28.72 -21.48
CA GLN A 244 9.88 29.03 -21.12
C GLN A 244 10.10 30.24 -20.18
N ASP A 245 9.07 30.90 -19.64
CA ASP A 245 9.21 32.16 -18.88
C ASP A 245 8.73 32.03 -17.40
N PRO A 246 9.53 32.41 -16.37
CA PRO A 246 9.52 31.66 -15.11
C PRO A 246 8.61 32.14 -13.96
N ILE A 247 7.99 33.33 -13.99
CA ILE A 247 7.32 33.87 -12.77
C ILE A 247 5.84 34.23 -12.97
N GLN A 248 5.45 34.96 -14.02
CA GLN A 248 4.02 35.22 -14.29
C GLN A 248 3.28 33.96 -14.76
N LEU A 249 3.98 33.06 -15.47
CA LEU A 249 3.43 31.79 -15.91
C LEU A 249 3.31 30.76 -14.79
N PHE A 250 4.05 30.87 -13.68
CA PHE A 250 3.89 29.93 -12.57
C PHE A 250 2.49 29.98 -11.98
N ILE A 251 1.95 31.19 -11.75
CA ILE A 251 0.57 31.36 -11.23
C ILE A 251 -0.47 30.91 -12.26
N ILE A 252 -0.29 31.30 -13.54
CA ILE A 252 -1.19 30.90 -14.64
C ILE A 252 -1.15 29.36 -14.82
N SER A 253 0.02 28.74 -14.67
CA SER A 253 0.19 27.29 -14.76
C SER A 253 -0.48 26.56 -13.60
N LEU A 254 -0.41 27.09 -12.37
CA LEU A 254 -1.12 26.51 -11.23
C LEU A 254 -2.63 26.65 -11.37
N GLU A 255 -3.13 27.81 -11.80
CA GLU A 255 -4.56 28.01 -12.06
C GLU A 255 -5.05 27.07 -13.17
N THR A 256 -4.29 26.92 -14.25
CA THR A 256 -4.60 26.00 -15.34
C THR A 256 -4.62 24.54 -14.88
N ARG A 257 -3.59 24.11 -14.11
CA ARG A 257 -3.51 22.77 -13.50
C ARG A 257 -4.72 22.49 -12.62
N LEU A 258 -5.07 23.43 -11.74
CA LEU A 258 -6.24 23.32 -10.87
C LEU A 258 -7.56 23.29 -11.65
N ASN A 259 -7.70 24.11 -12.70
CA ASN A 259 -8.89 24.12 -13.54
C ASN A 259 -9.08 22.80 -14.26
N VAL A 260 -8.03 22.25 -14.87
CA VAL A 260 -8.09 20.93 -15.52
C VAL A 260 -8.40 19.83 -14.51
N LEU A 261 -7.73 19.81 -13.36
CA LEU A 261 -8.03 18.86 -12.29
C LEU A 261 -9.49 18.96 -11.86
N GLN A 262 -10.04 20.18 -11.69
CA GLN A 262 -11.44 20.39 -11.32
C GLN A 262 -12.43 20.00 -12.42
N SER A 263 -12.07 20.13 -13.70
CA SER A 263 -12.90 19.69 -14.83
C SER A 263 -12.97 18.17 -14.97
N LEU A 264 -11.93 17.46 -14.50
CA LEU A 264 -11.82 16.00 -14.54
C LEU A 264 -12.24 15.34 -13.22
N ALA A 265 -12.10 16.07 -12.11
CA ALA A 265 -12.77 15.73 -10.88
C ALA A 265 -14.27 15.87 -11.12
N CYS A 266 -15.05 15.09 -10.39
CA CYS A 266 -16.47 15.34 -10.30
C CYS A 266 -17.32 15.22 -11.57
N THR A 267 -16.87 14.41 -12.51
CA THR A 267 -17.65 14.17 -13.72
C THR A 267 -18.90 13.34 -13.42
N ASN A 268 -19.90 13.39 -14.31
CA ASN A 268 -21.03 12.46 -14.27
C ASN A 268 -20.59 10.98 -14.45
N ASN A 269 -19.34 10.75 -14.86
CA ASN A 269 -18.79 9.43 -15.02
C ASN A 269 -17.99 9.04 -13.77
N THR A 270 -18.64 8.32 -12.86
CA THR A 270 -18.01 7.82 -11.63
C THR A 270 -16.91 6.77 -11.85
N ALA A 271 -16.64 6.37 -13.10
CA ALA A 271 -15.53 5.51 -13.46
C ALA A 271 -14.20 6.24 -13.59
N LEU A 272 -14.19 7.57 -13.62
CA LEU A 272 -12.99 8.41 -13.71
C LEU A 272 -12.71 9.08 -12.37
N ARG A 273 -11.51 8.88 -11.84
CA ARG A 273 -10.98 9.61 -10.67
C ARG A 273 -9.72 10.35 -11.08
N ALA A 274 -9.68 11.65 -10.83
CA ALA A 274 -8.53 12.49 -11.15
C ALA A 274 -7.79 12.88 -9.86
N TYR A 275 -6.51 12.54 -9.79
CA TYR A 275 -5.64 12.85 -8.66
C TYR A 275 -4.54 13.80 -9.10
N ALA A 276 -4.25 14.81 -8.29
CA ALA A 276 -2.96 15.49 -8.41
C ALA A 276 -1.84 14.55 -7.97
N ASN A 277 -0.63 14.76 -8.49
CA ASN A 277 0.55 14.08 -7.98
C ASN A 277 0.66 14.25 -6.45
N GLY A 278 0.82 13.14 -5.74
CA GLY A 278 0.89 13.08 -4.28
C GLY A 278 -0.44 12.82 -3.56
N ASP A 279 -1.59 13.02 -4.24
CA ASP A 279 -2.92 12.84 -3.66
C ASP A 279 -3.51 11.42 -3.91
N LEU A 280 -2.77 10.55 -4.62
CA LEU A 280 -3.17 9.16 -4.86
C LEU A 280 -3.22 8.34 -3.55
N PRO A 281 -4.04 7.27 -3.48
CA PRO A 281 -4.03 6.34 -2.36
C PRO A 281 -2.62 5.86 -1.99
N LYS A 282 -2.23 6.02 -0.72
CA LYS A 282 -0.87 5.69 -0.26
C LYS A 282 -0.46 4.23 -0.52
N ARG A 283 -1.42 3.30 -0.54
CA ARG A 283 -1.16 1.88 -0.90
C ARG A 283 -0.65 1.66 -2.32
N PHE A 284 -0.81 2.63 -3.22
CA PHE A 284 -0.23 2.54 -4.56
C PHE A 284 1.29 2.72 -4.55
N HIS A 285 1.84 3.40 -3.54
CA HIS A 285 3.26 3.79 -3.49
C HIS A 285 3.71 4.44 -4.81
N PHE A 286 2.81 5.21 -5.41
CA PHE A 286 2.96 5.87 -6.71
C PHE A 286 3.02 7.38 -6.50
N ASP A 287 3.98 7.80 -5.68
CA ASP A 287 4.28 9.20 -5.36
C ASP A 287 5.81 9.43 -5.35
N ASN A 288 6.26 10.65 -5.02
CA ASN A 288 7.68 10.95 -4.78
C ASN A 288 8.65 10.59 -5.92
N ASN A 289 8.18 10.61 -7.16
CA ASN A 289 9.02 10.44 -8.34
C ASN A 289 8.74 11.54 -9.37
N ARG A 290 9.78 12.25 -9.80
CA ARG A 290 9.69 13.35 -10.77
C ARG A 290 9.14 12.94 -12.16
N ARG A 291 9.10 11.64 -12.45
CA ARG A 291 8.58 11.09 -13.71
C ARG A 291 7.06 10.91 -13.67
N ILE A 292 6.46 10.92 -12.47
CA ILE A 292 5.01 10.88 -12.31
C ILE A 292 4.47 12.25 -12.68
N GLU A 293 3.58 12.27 -13.67
CA GLU A 293 3.01 13.48 -14.25
C GLU A 293 2.11 14.26 -13.26
N ASP A 294 1.78 15.51 -13.59
CA ASP A 294 1.05 16.44 -12.73
C ASP A 294 -0.32 15.91 -12.27
N ILE A 295 -1.06 15.28 -13.19
CA ILE A 295 -2.38 14.68 -12.92
C ILE A 295 -2.36 13.23 -13.36
N VAL A 296 -2.93 12.38 -12.52
CA VAL A 296 -3.08 10.95 -12.74
C VAL A 296 -4.56 10.60 -12.71
N LEU A 297 -5.01 9.89 -13.75
CA LEU A 297 -6.40 9.46 -13.93
C LEU A 297 -6.49 7.95 -13.65
N ASP A 298 -7.09 7.62 -12.52
CA ASP A 298 -7.41 6.25 -12.13
C ASP A 298 -8.83 5.88 -12.59
N LEU A 299 -8.99 4.67 -13.12
CA LEU A 299 -10.21 4.25 -13.81
C LEU A 299 -10.81 2.98 -13.22
N ASP A 300 -12.13 2.87 -13.27
CA ASP A 300 -12.79 1.58 -13.05
C ASP A 300 -12.40 0.58 -14.14
N GLU A 301 -12.28 -0.70 -13.76
CA GLU A 301 -11.81 -1.74 -14.66
C GLU A 301 -12.60 -1.82 -15.99
N GLY A 302 -11.85 -1.89 -17.08
CA GLY A 302 -12.35 -1.90 -18.45
C GLY A 302 -12.61 -0.51 -19.06
N TYR A 303 -12.59 0.57 -18.27
CA TYR A 303 -12.60 1.93 -18.83
C TYR A 303 -11.22 2.34 -19.32
N ILE A 304 -11.18 3.23 -20.30
CA ILE A 304 -9.95 3.89 -20.75
C ILE A 304 -10.23 5.36 -21.00
N VAL A 305 -9.21 6.19 -20.80
CA VAL A 305 -9.19 7.57 -21.27
C VAL A 305 -8.42 7.65 -22.58
N ASN A 306 -8.96 8.39 -23.54
CA ASN A 306 -8.32 8.64 -24.82
C ASN A 306 -8.55 10.09 -25.26
N THR A 307 -7.62 10.64 -26.02
CA THR A 307 -7.77 11.94 -26.70
C THR A 307 -8.27 11.80 -28.13
N ASP A 308 -8.25 10.58 -28.68
CA ASP A 308 -8.72 10.24 -30.03
C ASP A 308 -9.87 9.21 -30.00
N GLU A 309 -10.76 9.22 -31.00
CA GLU A 309 -11.94 8.33 -31.04
C GLU A 309 -11.64 6.89 -31.52
N SER A 310 -10.42 6.62 -31.98
CA SER A 310 -10.07 5.31 -32.55
C SER A 310 -9.52 4.35 -31.49
N TRP A 311 -10.33 3.38 -31.08
CA TRP A 311 -9.89 2.28 -30.21
C TRP A 311 -10.52 0.95 -30.59
N SER A 312 -9.72 -0.11 -30.59
CA SER A 312 -10.14 -1.46 -30.99
C SER A 312 -9.70 -2.58 -30.05
N ILE A 313 -9.05 -2.26 -28.92
CA ILE A 313 -8.56 -3.29 -27.99
C ILE A 313 -9.70 -3.78 -27.08
N LEU A 314 -9.82 -5.09 -26.93
CA LEU A 314 -10.90 -5.78 -26.21
C LEU A 314 -10.49 -6.28 -24.81
N GLY A 315 -9.18 -6.32 -24.54
CA GLY A 315 -8.62 -6.51 -23.19
C GLY A 315 -7.69 -5.36 -22.82
N GLN A 316 -7.70 -4.94 -21.57
CA GLN A 316 -6.76 -3.94 -21.07
C GLN A 316 -6.36 -4.24 -19.62
N HIS A 317 -5.19 -3.76 -19.23
CA HIS A 317 -4.64 -3.82 -17.88
C HIS A 317 -4.04 -2.46 -17.51
N GLY A 318 -3.60 -2.24 -16.28
CA GLY A 318 -3.09 -0.94 -15.79
C GLY A 318 -3.90 -0.34 -14.64
N TYR A 319 -5.08 -0.89 -14.39
CA TYR A 319 -6.00 -0.49 -13.31
C TYR A 319 -5.42 -0.72 -11.92
N ASP A 320 -6.15 -0.22 -10.92
CA ASP A 320 -5.94 -0.53 -9.51
C ASP A 320 -5.62 -2.01 -9.26
N ASN A 321 -4.52 -2.26 -8.55
CA ASN A 321 -4.07 -3.61 -8.20
C ASN A 321 -5.01 -4.35 -7.23
N TYR A 322 -6.02 -3.70 -6.66
CA TYR A 322 -7.05 -4.36 -5.84
C TYR A 322 -8.08 -5.11 -6.69
N TYR A 323 -8.29 -4.75 -7.96
CA TYR A 323 -9.17 -5.51 -8.85
C TYR A 323 -8.70 -6.96 -9.01
N ASN A 324 -9.64 -7.90 -8.88
CA ASN A 324 -9.35 -9.32 -9.03
C ASN A 324 -8.90 -9.66 -10.46
N THR A 325 -9.37 -8.90 -11.45
CA THR A 325 -8.94 -9.04 -12.85
C THR A 325 -7.48 -8.68 -13.07
N MET A 326 -6.86 -7.93 -12.15
CA MET A 326 -5.43 -7.58 -12.20
C MET A 326 -4.53 -8.54 -11.43
N ASN A 327 -5.10 -9.51 -10.70
CA ASN A 327 -4.31 -10.52 -9.99
C ASN A 327 -3.45 -11.32 -10.99
N ALA A 328 -2.18 -11.48 -10.67
CA ALA A 328 -1.19 -12.19 -11.47
C ALA A 328 -0.99 -13.63 -10.98
N LEU A 329 -0.61 -14.52 -11.89
CA LEU A 329 -0.21 -15.89 -11.59
C LEU A 329 1.00 -15.95 -10.63
N PHE A 330 0.97 -16.87 -9.66
CA PHE A 330 2.15 -17.34 -8.93
C PHE A 330 2.07 -18.85 -8.65
N VAL A 331 3.07 -19.60 -9.15
CA VAL A 331 3.30 -21.02 -8.82
C VAL A 331 4.79 -21.24 -8.68
N ALA A 332 5.22 -21.88 -7.60
CA ALA A 332 6.61 -22.22 -7.35
C ALA A 332 6.77 -23.73 -7.11
N TRP A 333 7.79 -24.34 -7.70
CA TRP A 333 8.04 -25.77 -7.67
C TRP A 333 9.54 -26.05 -7.70
N GLY A 334 10.03 -26.95 -6.85
CA GLY A 334 11.45 -27.28 -6.76
C GLY A 334 11.86 -27.77 -5.37
N PRO A 335 13.13 -28.13 -5.17
CA PRO A 335 13.62 -28.78 -3.95
C PRO A 335 13.48 -27.93 -2.68
N ASP A 336 13.52 -26.60 -2.82
CA ASP A 336 13.48 -25.70 -1.65
C ASP A 336 12.05 -25.28 -1.29
N PHE A 337 11.06 -25.59 -2.13
CA PHE A 337 9.67 -25.24 -1.94
C PHE A 337 8.87 -26.38 -1.29
N ARG A 338 7.98 -26.04 -0.35
CA ARG A 338 7.06 -27.01 0.24
C ARG A 338 6.10 -27.56 -0.80
N GLU A 339 5.69 -28.81 -0.61
CA GLU A 339 4.70 -29.46 -1.48
C GLU A 339 3.27 -29.21 -0.98
N GLY A 340 2.36 -28.91 -1.90
CA GLY A 340 0.93 -28.80 -1.63
C GLY A 340 0.51 -27.61 -0.75
N VAL A 341 1.33 -26.57 -0.66
CA VAL A 341 1.07 -25.39 0.18
C VAL A 341 0.37 -24.30 -0.63
N THR A 342 -0.72 -23.76 -0.08
CA THR A 342 -1.37 -22.55 -0.60
C THR A 342 -1.05 -21.37 0.31
N LEU A 343 -0.30 -20.39 -0.19
CA LEU A 343 0.05 -19.21 0.58
C LEU A 343 -1.09 -18.20 0.63
N GLN A 344 -1.05 -17.32 1.64
CA GLN A 344 -1.78 -16.07 1.54
C GLN A 344 -1.30 -15.28 0.31
N PRO A 345 -2.21 -14.57 -0.37
CA PRO A 345 -1.83 -13.70 -1.47
C PRO A 345 -0.84 -12.62 -0.99
N PHE A 346 0.09 -12.25 -1.86
CA PHE A 346 1.15 -11.30 -1.53
C PHE A 346 1.44 -10.36 -2.71
N GLN A 347 2.17 -9.26 -2.46
CA GLN A 347 2.56 -8.31 -3.51
C GLN A 347 3.87 -8.72 -4.20
N ASN A 348 4.00 -8.44 -5.49
CA ASN A 348 5.16 -8.85 -6.29
C ASN A 348 6.53 -8.31 -5.81
N ILE A 349 6.54 -7.23 -5.03
CA ILE A 349 7.74 -6.69 -4.36
C ILE A 349 8.44 -7.72 -3.45
N GLU A 350 7.71 -8.71 -2.94
CA GLU A 350 8.23 -9.71 -2.00
C GLU A 350 9.14 -10.75 -2.69
N LEU A 351 9.01 -10.92 -4.01
CA LEU A 351 9.73 -11.97 -4.76
C LEU A 351 11.23 -11.77 -4.79
N TYR A 352 11.72 -10.52 -4.78
CA TYR A 352 13.15 -10.24 -4.82
C TYR A 352 13.87 -10.84 -3.61
N ASN A 353 13.32 -10.65 -2.40
CA ASN A 353 13.88 -11.24 -1.17
C ASN A 353 13.86 -12.77 -1.20
N LEU A 354 12.76 -13.38 -1.66
CA LEU A 354 12.66 -14.83 -1.82
C LEU A 354 13.72 -15.35 -2.80
N MET A 355 13.87 -14.74 -3.97
CA MET A 355 14.86 -15.16 -4.95
C MET A 355 16.29 -14.97 -4.43
N CYS A 356 16.60 -13.87 -3.75
CA CYS A 356 17.91 -13.66 -3.12
C CYS A 356 18.22 -14.75 -2.09
N HIS A 357 17.24 -15.14 -1.27
CA HIS A 357 17.40 -16.22 -0.31
C HIS A 357 17.68 -17.57 -0.99
N LEU A 358 16.86 -17.97 -1.97
CA LEU A 358 17.05 -19.22 -2.73
C LEU A 358 18.41 -19.28 -3.43
N LEU A 359 18.92 -18.11 -3.84
CA LEU A 359 20.21 -17.98 -4.48
C LEU A 359 21.35 -17.83 -3.47
N GLY A 360 21.09 -17.79 -2.17
CA GLY A 360 22.10 -17.60 -1.12
C GLY A 360 22.91 -16.31 -1.30
N VAL A 361 22.23 -15.19 -1.54
CA VAL A 361 22.82 -13.85 -1.69
C VAL A 361 22.11 -12.83 -0.81
N GLN A 362 22.83 -11.80 -0.38
CA GLN A 362 22.26 -10.70 0.38
C GLN A 362 21.52 -9.73 -0.56
N PRO A 363 20.22 -9.45 -0.31
CA PRO A 363 19.44 -8.52 -1.13
C PRO A 363 19.97 -7.09 -1.00
N ALA A 364 19.75 -6.26 -2.02
CA ALA A 364 19.83 -4.80 -1.87
C ALA A 364 18.64 -4.27 -1.05
N PRO A 365 18.73 -3.04 -0.49
CA PRO A 365 17.57 -2.39 0.14
C PRO A 365 16.39 -2.32 -0.84
N ASN A 366 15.23 -2.79 -0.41
CA ASN A 366 14.02 -2.90 -1.22
C ASN A 366 12.76 -2.71 -0.38
N ASN A 367 11.59 -2.68 -1.02
CA ASN A 367 10.31 -2.46 -0.35
C ASN A 367 9.64 -3.74 0.17
N GLY A 368 10.11 -4.92 -0.25
CA GLY A 368 9.63 -6.20 0.27
C GLY A 368 10.01 -6.41 1.74
N THR A 369 9.17 -7.13 2.46
CA THR A 369 9.38 -7.51 3.86
C THR A 369 10.16 -8.83 3.91
N LEU A 370 11.46 -8.75 4.24
CA LEU A 370 12.32 -9.94 4.34
C LEU A 370 11.70 -11.01 5.24
N GLY A 371 11.51 -12.22 4.71
CA GLY A 371 10.94 -13.35 5.45
C GLY A 371 9.42 -13.54 5.28
N SER A 372 8.73 -12.61 4.62
CA SER A 372 7.29 -12.71 4.33
C SER A 372 6.88 -13.97 3.57
N LEU A 373 7.79 -14.52 2.74
CA LEU A 373 7.54 -15.71 1.92
C LEU A 373 8.26 -16.97 2.43
N TYR A 374 8.77 -16.97 3.66
CA TYR A 374 9.45 -18.14 4.22
C TYR A 374 8.52 -19.32 4.49
N GLU A 375 7.21 -19.09 4.62
CA GLU A 375 6.23 -20.18 4.67
C GLU A 375 6.24 -21.06 3.40
N ALA A 376 6.73 -20.52 2.27
CA ALA A 376 6.89 -21.28 1.02
C ALA A 376 8.01 -22.33 1.10
N LEU A 377 8.94 -22.22 2.04
CA LEU A 377 10.21 -22.94 2.02
C LEU A 377 10.21 -24.18 2.92
N VAL A 378 10.88 -25.24 2.48
CA VAL A 378 11.08 -26.46 3.29
C VAL A 378 11.95 -26.17 4.51
N ASP A 379 13.02 -25.40 4.32
CA ASP A 379 13.97 -25.00 5.35
C ASP A 379 14.10 -23.46 5.39
N PRO A 380 13.14 -22.75 6.02
CA PRO A 380 13.20 -21.30 6.13
C PRO A 380 14.32 -20.87 7.08
N PRO A 381 15.05 -19.78 6.79
CA PRO A 381 16.09 -19.30 7.67
C PRO A 381 15.48 -18.63 8.92
N GLU A 382 16.31 -18.36 9.92
CA GLU A 382 15.89 -17.58 11.07
C GLU A 382 15.43 -16.17 10.64
N VAL A 383 14.30 -15.75 11.18
CA VAL A 383 13.74 -14.42 10.97
C VAL A 383 14.35 -13.44 11.97
N PRO A 384 14.59 -12.17 11.60
CA PRO A 384 15.13 -11.19 12.54
C PRO A 384 14.22 -11.00 13.75
N ASP A 385 14.82 -10.85 14.93
CA ASP A 385 14.10 -10.36 16.10
C ASP A 385 13.57 -8.96 15.82
N ILE A 386 12.38 -8.69 16.33
CA ILE A 386 11.77 -7.36 16.26
C ILE A 386 12.45 -6.48 17.32
N PRO A 387 13.18 -5.42 16.96
CA PRO A 387 13.76 -4.52 17.95
C PRO A 387 12.62 -3.74 18.64
N LEU A 388 12.49 -3.94 19.95
CA LEU A 388 11.51 -3.23 20.79
C LEU A 388 12.21 -2.10 21.54
N GLU A 389 11.56 -0.93 21.59
CA GLU A 389 11.96 0.17 22.46
C GLU A 389 11.31 0.01 23.84
N ASP A 390 11.78 0.76 24.84
CA ASP A 390 11.10 0.85 26.12
C ASP A 390 9.72 1.49 25.96
N ASN A 391 8.74 0.99 26.70
CA ASN A 391 7.40 1.54 26.66
C ASN A 391 7.40 3.00 27.18
N PRO A 392 6.62 3.91 26.55
CA PRO A 392 6.47 5.26 27.04
C PRO A 392 5.88 5.30 28.47
N PRO A 393 6.25 6.30 29.30
CA PRO A 393 5.68 6.44 30.63
C PRO A 393 4.19 6.80 30.57
N SER A 394 3.45 6.43 31.61
CA SER A 394 2.03 6.82 31.75
C SER A 394 1.90 8.14 32.47
N ALA A 395 0.99 9.01 32.03
CA ALA A 395 0.75 10.29 32.69
C ALA A 395 -0.08 10.09 33.96
N GLU A 396 0.37 10.69 35.05
CA GLU A 396 -0.31 10.62 36.35
C GLU A 396 -1.32 11.76 36.53
N PHE A 397 -2.36 11.51 37.31
CA PHE A 397 -3.27 12.56 37.75
C PHE A 397 -2.54 13.51 38.72
N PRO A 398 -2.52 14.83 38.46
CA PRO A 398 -1.69 15.75 39.23
C PRO A 398 -2.13 15.89 40.69
N SER A 399 -1.17 15.87 41.61
CA SER A 399 -1.39 16.26 43.00
C SER A 399 -1.33 17.79 43.13
N GLY A 400 -2.44 18.46 43.48
CA GLY A 400 -2.43 19.89 43.80
C GLY A 400 -3.61 20.69 43.24
N ASN A 401 -3.38 21.99 43.03
CA ASN A 401 -4.38 22.90 42.50
C ASN A 401 -4.50 22.77 40.98
N LEU A 402 -5.63 22.26 40.50
CA LEU A 402 -5.88 22.02 39.08
C LEU A 402 -6.05 23.30 38.24
N THR A 403 -6.37 24.44 38.87
CA THR A 403 -6.61 25.68 38.10
C THR A 403 -5.39 26.16 37.29
N VAL A 404 -4.17 25.79 37.68
CA VAL A 404 -2.95 26.12 36.91
C VAL A 404 -2.80 25.28 35.64
N LYS A 405 -3.57 24.19 35.53
CA LYS A 405 -3.59 23.29 34.38
C LYS A 405 -4.66 23.66 33.36
N PHE A 406 -5.60 24.54 33.71
CA PHE A 406 -6.68 24.96 32.81
C PHE A 406 -6.20 26.03 31.84
N ASN A 407 -6.22 25.71 30.55
CA ASN A 407 -5.82 26.62 29.49
C ASN A 407 -6.46 26.27 28.13
N MET A 408 -7.75 26.58 27.95
CA MET A 408 -8.46 26.44 26.67
C MET A 408 -8.76 27.78 25.99
N SER A 409 -7.73 28.64 25.84
CA SER A 409 -7.89 29.97 25.26
C SER A 409 -8.58 29.95 23.88
N GLY A 410 -9.64 30.75 23.71
CA GLY A 410 -10.36 30.93 22.44
C GLY A 410 -11.38 29.83 22.13
N CYS A 411 -11.67 28.92 23.06
CA CYS A 411 -12.75 27.94 22.92
C CYS A 411 -14.08 28.53 23.43
N PRO A 412 -15.20 28.32 22.71
CA PRO A 412 -16.53 28.59 23.26
C PRO A 412 -16.85 27.60 24.39
N GLY A 413 -17.69 27.99 25.36
CA GLY A 413 -18.26 27.03 26.32
C GLY A 413 -17.27 26.39 27.31
N LEU A 414 -16.27 27.12 27.81
CA LEU A 414 -15.24 26.58 28.72
C LEU A 414 -15.82 25.75 29.91
N LEU A 415 -15.63 24.43 29.87
CA LEU A 415 -16.05 23.49 30.93
C LEU A 415 -15.00 23.28 32.03
N ASP A 416 -13.82 23.89 31.89
CA ASP A 416 -12.65 23.67 32.76
C ASP A 416 -12.92 23.91 34.26
N MET A 417 -13.85 24.80 34.61
CA MET A 417 -13.73 25.50 35.89
C MET A 417 -14.40 24.87 37.13
N GLU A 418 -15.29 23.86 37.07
CA GLU A 418 -16.08 23.52 38.28
C GLU A 418 -16.41 22.04 38.58
N ASP A 419 -15.72 21.04 38.00
CA ASP A 419 -16.02 19.63 38.34
C ASP A 419 -14.79 18.75 38.60
N LYS A 420 -14.08 19.06 39.71
CA LYS A 420 -12.97 18.22 40.21
C LYS A 420 -13.40 16.75 40.47
N PRO A 421 -14.57 16.46 41.05
CA PRO A 421 -15.04 15.08 41.21
C PRO A 421 -15.12 14.32 39.89
N TRP A 422 -15.66 14.95 38.84
CA TRP A 422 -15.70 14.33 37.51
C TRP A 422 -14.31 14.06 36.94
N LEU A 423 -13.37 15.03 37.06
CA LEU A 423 -12.00 14.85 36.59
C LEU A 423 -11.27 13.71 37.31
N GLU A 424 -11.47 13.58 38.63
CA GLU A 424 -10.90 12.47 39.39
C GLU A 424 -11.53 11.13 38.97
N ASP A 425 -12.85 11.06 38.80
CA ASP A 425 -13.54 9.85 38.33
C ASP A 425 -13.10 9.42 36.92
N ALA A 426 -12.92 10.38 36.01
CA ALA A 426 -12.65 10.09 34.61
C ALA A 426 -11.16 9.86 34.28
N LEU A 427 -10.23 10.44 35.06
CA LEU A 427 -8.80 10.51 34.68
C LEU A 427 -7.82 9.99 35.75
N LYS A 428 -8.26 9.65 36.96
CA LYS A 428 -7.37 9.19 38.04
C LYS A 428 -7.40 7.67 38.16
N PHE A 429 -6.32 7.04 37.72
CA PHE A 429 -6.14 5.60 37.78
C PHE A 429 -4.96 5.20 38.68
N THR A 430 -5.07 4.05 39.32
CA THR A 430 -3.96 3.33 39.96
C THR A 430 -3.09 2.63 38.91
N GLU A 431 -1.86 2.24 39.28
CA GLU A 431 -0.97 1.48 38.40
C GLU A 431 -1.62 0.18 37.89
N ASP A 432 -2.28 -0.57 38.78
CA ASP A 432 -2.96 -1.82 38.43
C ASP A 432 -4.12 -1.59 37.44
N GLU A 433 -4.88 -0.51 37.60
CA GLU A 433 -5.94 -0.13 36.67
C GLU A 433 -5.36 0.24 35.29
N MET A 434 -4.28 1.01 35.24
CA MET A 434 -3.61 1.37 33.99
C MET A 434 -3.06 0.13 33.26
N VAL A 435 -2.48 -0.83 33.98
CA VAL A 435 -2.05 -2.11 33.41
C VAL A 435 -3.24 -2.88 32.83
N ASN A 436 -4.35 -2.98 33.56
CA ASN A 436 -5.54 -3.68 33.09
C ASN A 436 -6.17 -3.01 31.85
N LEU A 437 -6.30 -1.68 31.85
CA LEU A 437 -6.76 -0.93 30.68
C LEU A 437 -5.84 -1.16 29.46
N THR A 438 -4.53 -1.26 29.69
CA THR A 438 -3.55 -1.56 28.64
C THR A 438 -3.78 -2.93 28.03
N LEU A 439 -4.06 -3.95 28.85
CA LEU A 439 -4.40 -5.29 28.35
C LEU A 439 -5.71 -5.33 27.55
N ILE A 440 -6.67 -4.47 27.87
CA ILE A 440 -7.97 -4.40 27.18
C ILE A 440 -7.84 -3.69 25.83
N HIS A 441 -7.21 -2.51 25.81
CA HIS A 441 -7.20 -1.63 24.64
C HIS A 441 -5.98 -1.81 23.75
N LEU A 442 -4.89 -2.39 24.26
CA LEU A 442 -3.68 -2.72 23.51
C LEU A 442 -3.35 -4.22 23.65
N PRO A 443 -4.26 -5.13 23.24
CA PRO A 443 -4.13 -6.56 23.50
C PRO A 443 -2.89 -7.21 22.86
N TRP A 444 -2.28 -6.55 21.87
CA TRP A 444 -1.06 -7.00 21.18
C TRP A 444 0.15 -6.11 21.44
N GLY A 445 0.10 -5.27 22.48
CA GLY A 445 1.18 -4.41 22.93
C GLY A 445 1.11 -2.97 22.40
N ILE A 446 1.88 -2.11 23.05
CA ILE A 446 1.97 -0.67 22.75
C ILE A 446 2.69 -0.45 21.42
N PRO A 447 2.13 0.33 20.47
CA PRO A 447 2.81 0.66 19.21
C PRO A 447 4.24 1.16 19.44
N GLN A 448 5.20 0.57 18.72
CA GLN A 448 6.63 0.84 18.89
C GLN A 448 7.13 1.80 17.81
N SER A 449 8.15 2.60 18.09
CA SER A 449 8.74 3.47 17.07
C SER A 449 9.78 2.73 16.23
N LEU A 450 9.74 2.90 14.90
CA LEU A 450 10.74 2.33 13.99
C LEU A 450 11.96 3.25 13.77
N ASN A 451 11.90 4.52 14.19
CA ASN A 451 12.88 5.56 13.82
C ASN A 451 13.28 6.46 15.00
N ASN A 452 13.24 5.97 16.24
CA ASN A 452 13.44 6.77 17.45
C ASN A 452 12.49 7.98 17.51
N ILE A 453 11.28 7.87 16.96
CA ILE A 453 10.25 8.91 17.02
C ILE A 453 9.95 9.22 18.48
N ASN A 454 9.86 8.19 19.33
CA ASN A 454 9.65 8.33 20.77
C ASN A 454 10.65 9.32 21.41
N ASN A 455 11.94 9.18 21.08
CA ASN A 455 13.00 10.07 21.56
C ASN A 455 12.90 11.50 20.98
N LYS A 456 12.33 11.67 19.79
CA LYS A 456 12.16 12.99 19.15
C LYS A 456 10.91 13.72 19.65
N THR A 457 9.86 13.00 20.02
CA THR A 457 8.53 13.57 20.26
C THR A 457 8.09 13.57 21.72
N ASN A 458 8.80 12.85 22.60
CA ASN A 458 8.43 12.66 24.00
C ASN A 458 6.99 12.14 24.15
N ILE A 459 6.80 10.86 23.84
CA ILE A 459 5.47 10.23 23.95
C ILE A 459 5.17 9.91 25.41
N ILE A 460 3.92 10.17 25.83
CA ILE A 460 3.36 9.71 27.10
C ILE A 460 2.03 8.98 26.86
N LEU A 461 1.72 8.00 27.71
CA LEU A 461 0.46 7.27 27.64
C LEU A 461 -0.61 7.96 28.48
N LEU A 462 -1.77 8.19 27.87
CA LEU A 462 -2.96 8.73 28.52
C LEU A 462 -4.03 7.64 28.58
N HIS A 463 -4.32 7.16 29.80
CA HIS A 463 -5.32 6.12 30.05
C HIS A 463 -6.71 6.72 30.24
N HIS A 464 -7.70 6.05 29.67
CA HIS A 464 -9.13 6.32 29.86
C HIS A 464 -9.87 4.98 29.95
N HIS A 465 -11.11 4.99 30.44
CA HIS A 465 -11.92 3.78 30.53
C HIS A 465 -12.22 3.12 29.18
N ASP A 466 -12.36 3.93 28.12
CA ASP A 466 -12.74 3.44 26.78
C ASP A 466 -11.55 3.28 25.82
N HIS A 467 -10.39 3.90 26.13
CA HIS A 467 -9.26 3.94 25.20
C HIS A 467 -7.93 4.33 25.88
N ILE A 468 -6.83 4.12 25.16
CA ILE A 468 -5.49 4.60 25.51
C ILE A 468 -4.93 5.42 24.37
N THR A 469 -4.31 6.55 24.70
CA THR A 469 -3.73 7.47 23.73
C THR A 469 -2.22 7.60 23.96
N GLY A 470 -1.42 7.41 22.91
CA GLY A 470 -0.02 7.80 22.86
C GLY A 470 0.09 9.26 22.44
N TYR A 471 0.31 10.16 23.40
CA TYR A 471 0.34 11.60 23.19
C TYR A 471 1.76 12.12 23.00
N SER A 472 1.98 12.97 21.99
CA SER A 472 3.26 13.64 21.76
C SER A 472 3.26 15.02 22.41
N GLU A 473 4.09 15.21 23.44
CA GLU A 473 4.22 16.53 24.08
C GLU A 473 4.91 17.56 23.16
N THR A 474 5.81 17.10 22.28
CA THR A 474 6.49 17.98 21.30
C THR A 474 5.53 18.46 20.22
N LEU A 475 4.70 17.55 19.66
CA LEU A 475 3.75 17.89 18.59
C LEU A 475 2.41 18.43 19.11
N ARG A 476 2.15 18.24 20.40
CA ARG A 476 0.92 18.67 21.09
C ARG A 476 -0.34 18.05 20.49
N MET A 477 -0.26 16.77 20.15
CA MET A 477 -1.36 16.00 19.56
C MET A 477 -1.21 14.51 19.90
N PRO A 478 -2.30 13.72 19.86
CA PRO A 478 -2.21 12.28 19.89
C PRO A 478 -1.52 11.77 18.62
N LEU A 479 -0.57 10.84 18.78
CA LEU A 479 0.05 10.11 17.65
C LEU A 479 -0.71 8.84 17.29
N TRP A 480 -1.37 8.24 18.29
CA TRP A 480 -2.29 7.15 18.10
C TRP A 480 -3.22 7.04 19.32
N THR A 481 -4.41 6.50 19.09
CA THR A 481 -5.41 6.14 20.10
C THR A 481 -5.90 4.73 19.80
N SER A 482 -5.89 3.86 20.81
CA SER A 482 -6.38 2.49 20.71
C SER A 482 -7.54 2.25 21.66
N LEU A 483 -8.57 1.56 21.17
CA LEU A 483 -9.76 1.19 21.91
C LEU A 483 -10.24 -0.20 21.52
N THR A 484 -10.98 -0.85 22.43
CA THR A 484 -11.62 -2.15 22.18
C THR A 484 -13.08 -2.03 22.51
N LEU A 485 -13.92 -1.97 21.47
CA LEU A 485 -15.36 -1.89 21.59
C LEU A 485 -15.91 -3.30 21.88
N THR A 486 -16.58 -3.44 23.01
CA THR A 486 -17.28 -4.67 23.44
C THR A 486 -18.81 -4.50 23.48
N GLN A 487 -19.27 -3.25 23.36
CA GLN A 487 -20.68 -2.86 23.31
C GLN A 487 -20.86 -1.69 22.36
N GLN A 488 -22.10 -1.49 21.90
CA GLN A 488 -22.42 -0.37 21.01
C GLN A 488 -22.21 0.98 21.75
N PRO A 489 -21.58 1.96 21.11
CA PRO A 489 -21.37 3.29 21.70
C PRO A 489 -22.66 4.05 22.04
N LEU A 490 -22.54 4.97 22.98
CA LEU A 490 -23.60 5.88 23.43
C LEU A 490 -23.38 7.26 22.79
N ARG A 491 -24.46 7.90 22.34
CA ARG A 491 -24.37 9.25 21.77
C ARG A 491 -24.28 10.31 22.87
N SER A 492 -23.23 11.12 22.82
CA SER A 492 -23.10 12.37 23.59
C SER A 492 -23.45 13.56 22.70
N ASN A 493 -24.08 14.58 23.29
CA ASN A 493 -24.36 15.87 22.63
C ASN A 493 -23.35 16.97 23.06
N GLU A 494 -22.35 16.61 23.85
CA GLU A 494 -21.31 17.56 24.25
C GLU A 494 -20.41 17.90 23.07
N THR A 495 -19.95 19.15 23.01
CA THR A 495 -19.07 19.66 21.95
C THR A 495 -17.99 20.63 22.47
N ASP A 496 -18.04 20.98 23.75
CA ASP A 496 -17.16 22.00 24.32
C ASP A 496 -15.81 21.40 24.75
N TRP A 497 -14.73 22.02 24.28
CA TRP A 497 -13.37 21.56 24.55
C TRP A 497 -12.90 21.89 25.98
N SER A 498 -12.23 20.93 26.60
CA SER A 498 -11.69 21.04 27.97
C SER A 498 -10.19 20.73 28.03
N SER A 499 -9.51 21.26 29.03
CA SER A 499 -8.10 20.99 29.32
C SER A 499 -7.90 19.56 29.82
N ASP A 500 -6.79 18.91 29.43
CA ASP A 500 -6.34 17.68 30.09
C ASP A 500 -5.40 18.02 31.25
N VAL A 501 -5.86 17.81 32.48
CA VAL A 501 -5.11 18.21 33.69
C VAL A 501 -3.81 17.43 33.88
N ARG A 502 -3.65 16.28 33.22
CA ARG A 502 -2.42 15.46 33.30
C ARG A 502 -1.26 16.08 32.54
N LEU A 503 -1.54 16.95 31.57
CA LEU A 503 -0.54 17.59 30.72
C LEU A 503 -0.09 18.95 31.26
N GLU A 504 1.01 19.47 30.74
CA GLU A 504 1.38 20.87 30.94
C GLU A 504 0.65 21.78 29.94
N THR A 505 0.36 23.01 30.35
CA THR A 505 -0.30 24.00 29.48
C THR A 505 0.56 24.41 28.28
N THR A 506 1.88 24.17 28.36
CA THR A 506 2.84 24.39 27.27
C THR A 506 2.88 23.24 26.27
N THR A 507 2.43 22.05 26.64
CA THR A 507 2.42 20.84 25.79
C THR A 507 1.03 20.52 25.27
N THR A 508 0.01 21.29 25.66
CA THR A 508 -1.39 21.13 25.26
C THR A 508 -1.79 22.20 24.23
N PRO A 509 -2.54 21.87 23.16
CA PRO A 509 -3.01 22.87 22.21
C PRO A 509 -4.28 23.58 22.72
N THR A 510 -4.61 24.73 22.14
CA THR A 510 -5.83 25.50 22.44
C THR A 510 -6.60 25.84 21.17
N CYS A 511 -7.89 26.20 21.26
CA CYS A 511 -8.64 26.66 20.08
C CYS A 511 -7.95 27.85 19.40
N SER A 512 -7.35 28.76 20.19
CA SER A 512 -6.56 29.87 19.64
C SER A 512 -5.33 29.40 18.85
N SER A 513 -4.69 28.30 19.26
CA SER A 513 -3.56 27.75 18.49
C SER A 513 -4.00 27.22 17.12
N TYR A 514 -5.14 26.52 17.05
CA TYR A 514 -5.71 26.02 15.78
C TYR A 514 -6.23 27.16 14.88
N ASN A 515 -6.88 28.17 15.48
CA ASN A 515 -7.35 29.36 14.75
C ASN A 515 -6.19 30.10 14.05
N LYS A 516 -4.99 30.13 14.65
CA LYS A 516 -3.80 30.78 14.05
C LYS A 516 -3.34 30.12 12.76
N VAL A 517 -3.59 28.82 12.59
CA VAL A 517 -3.24 28.05 11.38
C VAL A 517 -4.46 27.78 10.49
N ASN A 518 -5.58 28.47 10.75
CA ASN A 518 -6.85 28.30 10.03
C ASN A 518 -7.35 26.84 10.02
N ALA A 519 -7.08 26.10 11.08
CA ALA A 519 -7.57 24.74 11.28
C ALA A 519 -8.63 24.72 12.39
N LYS A 520 -9.49 23.71 12.39
CA LYS A 520 -10.40 23.42 13.51
C LYS A 520 -9.86 22.24 14.32
N MET A 521 -10.27 22.16 15.58
CA MET A 521 -10.01 20.98 16.40
C MET A 521 -11.05 19.92 16.08
N MET A 522 -10.63 18.67 15.89
CA MET A 522 -11.47 17.49 15.74
C MET A 522 -11.03 16.43 16.77
N PRO A 523 -11.96 15.72 17.42
CA PRO A 523 -11.63 14.65 18.35
C PRO A 523 -11.15 13.41 17.60
N LEU A 524 -9.95 12.90 17.92
CA LEU A 524 -9.44 11.65 17.34
C LEU A 524 -10.25 10.45 17.87
N PHE A 525 -10.31 10.27 19.19
CA PHE A 525 -11.33 9.45 19.84
C PHE A 525 -12.68 10.14 19.68
N HIS A 526 -13.43 9.72 18.67
CA HIS A 526 -14.65 10.37 18.24
C HIS A 526 -15.82 10.13 19.23
N PRO A 527 -16.73 11.09 19.45
CA PRO A 527 -17.91 10.90 20.31
C PRO A 527 -18.79 9.70 19.93
N LEU A 528 -18.79 9.32 18.65
CA LEU A 528 -19.48 8.12 18.15
C LEU A 528 -18.91 6.80 18.71
N LEU A 529 -17.75 6.83 19.38
CA LEU A 529 -17.07 5.66 19.94
C LEU A 529 -17.16 5.60 21.47
N ASN A 530 -17.69 6.64 22.12
CA ASN A 530 -17.80 6.72 23.57
C ASN A 530 -18.79 5.68 24.10
N THR A 531 -18.43 4.89 25.11
CA THR A 531 -19.32 3.86 25.67
C THR A 531 -19.83 4.19 27.07
N ASN A 532 -19.29 5.23 27.69
CA ASN A 532 -19.68 5.67 29.02
C ASN A 532 -20.41 7.04 29.00
N GLU A 533 -21.69 7.03 29.36
CA GLU A 533 -22.53 8.23 29.49
C GLU A 533 -22.01 9.24 30.54
N GLY A 534 -21.36 8.75 31.60
CA GLY A 534 -20.77 9.60 32.64
C GLY A 534 -19.50 10.32 32.19
N HIS A 535 -18.81 9.82 31.16
CA HIS A 535 -17.53 10.34 30.68
C HIS A 535 -17.66 11.10 29.35
N TYR A 536 -18.83 11.72 29.15
CA TYR A 536 -19.24 12.39 27.91
C TYR A 536 -18.33 13.53 27.41
N ARG A 537 -17.45 14.08 28.26
CA ARG A 537 -16.47 15.13 27.89
C ARG A 537 -15.12 14.58 27.44
N ILE A 538 -14.84 13.28 27.62
CA ILE A 538 -13.56 12.66 27.26
C ILE A 538 -13.19 12.88 25.78
N PRO A 539 -14.11 12.72 24.80
CA PRO A 539 -13.80 13.04 23.40
C PRO A 539 -13.29 14.46 23.17
N TYR A 540 -13.70 15.43 23.98
CA TYR A 540 -13.37 16.85 23.83
C TYR A 540 -12.28 17.33 24.80
N LEU A 541 -11.45 16.42 25.32
CA LEU A 541 -10.20 16.79 25.96
C LEU A 541 -9.19 17.28 24.92
N ALA A 542 -8.46 18.35 25.24
CA ALA A 542 -7.45 18.93 24.35
C ALA A 542 -6.31 17.96 23.96
N SER A 543 -6.06 16.95 24.80
CA SER A 543 -5.12 15.86 24.51
C SER A 543 -5.59 14.89 23.42
N ASN A 544 -6.88 14.91 23.08
CA ASN A 544 -7.49 14.14 22.00
C ASN A 544 -7.65 14.95 20.69
N ALA A 545 -7.21 16.21 20.68
CA ALA A 545 -7.41 17.10 19.55
C ALA A 545 -6.42 16.85 18.41
N VAL A 546 -6.94 16.75 17.19
CA VAL A 546 -6.19 16.78 15.94
C VAL A 546 -6.73 17.88 15.03
N ALA A 547 -5.96 18.30 14.02
CA ALA A 547 -6.44 19.28 13.05
C ALA A 547 -7.51 18.66 12.15
N ALA A 548 -8.67 19.30 12.07
CA ALA A 548 -9.77 18.89 11.20
C ALA A 548 -9.47 19.29 9.75
N GLY A 549 -9.27 18.31 8.88
CA GLY A 549 -9.36 18.46 7.44
C GLY A 549 -10.79 18.23 6.95
N PHE A 550 -11.33 17.02 7.18
CA PHE A 550 -12.62 16.60 6.60
C PHE A 550 -13.40 15.61 7.50
N GLU A 551 -14.02 16.14 8.56
CA GLU A 551 -14.70 15.39 9.62
C GLU A 551 -15.76 14.39 9.11
N ASN A 552 -16.58 14.77 8.13
CA ASN A 552 -17.67 13.91 7.62
C ASN A 552 -17.17 12.58 7.03
N ARG A 553 -16.02 12.57 6.33
CA ARG A 553 -15.49 11.32 5.73
C ARG A 553 -14.91 10.40 6.78
N TRP A 554 -14.34 10.98 7.84
CA TRP A 554 -13.89 10.22 8.98
C TRP A 554 -15.08 9.60 9.72
N GLU A 555 -16.14 10.37 9.98
CA GLU A 555 -17.39 9.85 10.54
C GLU A 555 -18.02 8.75 9.66
N ASP A 556 -18.04 8.92 8.34
CA ASP A 556 -18.51 7.89 7.40
C ASP A 556 -17.79 6.54 7.63
N LEU A 557 -16.45 6.58 7.72
CA LEU A 557 -15.65 5.38 8.01
C LEU A 557 -16.00 4.77 9.37
N LEU A 558 -16.09 5.60 10.42
CA LEU A 558 -16.44 5.13 11.76
C LEU A 558 -17.83 4.50 11.79
N ASN A 559 -18.82 5.09 11.12
CA ASN A 559 -20.16 4.53 11.02
C ASN A 559 -20.16 3.16 10.31
N LEU A 560 -19.39 3.02 9.23
CA LEU A 560 -19.24 1.73 8.56
C LEU A 560 -18.61 0.67 9.49
N LEU A 561 -17.57 1.03 10.25
CA LEU A 561 -16.94 0.13 11.23
C LEU A 561 -17.89 -0.24 12.38
N LEU A 562 -18.72 0.69 12.84
CA LEU A 562 -19.76 0.43 13.83
C LEU A 562 -20.87 -0.48 13.29
N GLU A 563 -21.20 -0.38 12.00
CA GLU A 563 -22.10 -1.34 11.34
C GLU A 563 -21.49 -2.74 11.34
N LYS A 564 -20.19 -2.86 11.02
CA LYS A 564 -19.46 -4.13 11.10
C LYS A 564 -19.50 -4.71 12.52
N MET A 565 -19.36 -3.85 13.53
CA MET A 565 -19.39 -4.24 14.95
C MET A 565 -20.68 -5.00 15.31
N LYS A 566 -21.82 -4.75 14.66
CA LYS A 566 -23.06 -5.49 14.93
C LYS A 566 -22.97 -6.99 14.60
N THR A 567 -21.99 -7.38 13.78
CA THR A 567 -21.81 -8.76 13.30
C THR A 567 -20.69 -9.53 14.02
N ILE A 568 -19.93 -8.86 14.89
CA ILE A 568 -18.76 -9.40 15.58
C ILE A 568 -18.85 -9.12 17.08
N LYS A 569 -18.16 -9.93 17.90
CA LYS A 569 -18.21 -9.76 19.35
C LYS A 569 -17.42 -8.55 19.83
N HIS A 570 -16.15 -8.44 19.46
CA HIS A 570 -15.26 -7.33 19.82
C HIS A 570 -14.62 -6.73 18.57
N LEU A 571 -14.41 -5.42 18.59
CA LEU A 571 -13.67 -4.67 17.56
C LEU A 571 -12.58 -3.84 18.26
N ASN A 572 -11.31 -4.10 17.96
CA ASN A 572 -10.23 -3.19 18.33
C ASN A 572 -10.01 -2.19 17.20
N LEU A 573 -9.89 -0.91 17.55
CA LEU A 573 -9.56 0.16 16.64
C LEU A 573 -8.27 0.83 17.15
N LEU A 574 -7.32 1.03 16.25
CA LEU A 574 -6.14 1.86 16.46
C LEU A 574 -6.14 2.96 15.39
N MET A 575 -6.18 4.22 15.81
CA MET A 575 -6.32 5.36 14.90
C MET A 575 -5.37 6.48 15.27
N GLY A 576 -5.01 7.33 14.31
CA GLY A 576 -4.12 8.45 14.57
C GLY A 576 -3.84 9.29 13.33
N PRO A 577 -3.11 10.41 13.50
CA PRO A 577 -2.62 11.19 12.37
C PRO A 577 -1.44 10.53 11.66
N VAL A 578 -1.34 10.79 10.36
CA VAL A 578 -0.13 10.60 9.57
C VAL A 578 0.58 11.94 9.48
N VAL A 579 1.86 11.94 9.86
CA VAL A 579 2.69 13.14 9.91
C VAL A 579 3.89 12.92 9.00
N ASP A 580 4.15 13.88 8.11
CA ASP A 580 5.33 13.82 7.25
C ASP A 580 6.60 14.14 8.03
N TRP A 581 7.24 13.09 8.55
CA TRP A 581 8.48 13.17 9.32
C TRP A 581 9.66 13.74 8.52
N SER A 582 9.62 13.71 7.18
CA SER A 582 10.70 14.25 6.36
C SER A 582 10.80 15.77 6.48
N THR A 583 9.65 16.46 6.60
CA THR A 583 9.56 17.91 6.79
C THR A 583 9.91 18.34 8.22
N LEU A 584 9.62 17.48 9.21
CA LEU A 584 9.86 17.73 10.63
C LEU A 584 11.30 17.47 11.10
N ASN A 585 12.19 16.99 10.23
CA ASN A 585 13.62 16.91 10.56
C ASN A 585 14.27 18.31 10.74
N THR A 586 13.56 19.38 10.39
CA THR A 586 13.90 20.75 10.78
C THR A 586 13.18 21.10 12.08
N SER A 587 13.89 21.70 13.05
CA SER A 587 13.36 21.99 14.40
C SER A 587 11.98 22.66 14.35
N ILE A 588 10.96 22.00 14.92
CA ILE A 588 9.60 22.55 15.00
C ILE A 588 9.65 23.83 15.82
N PRO A 589 9.30 24.99 15.27
CA PRO A 589 9.33 26.24 16.02
C PRO A 589 8.42 26.11 17.25
N SER A 590 8.92 26.52 18.41
CA SER A 590 8.18 26.47 19.67
C SER A 590 6.83 27.19 19.52
N GLY A 591 5.73 26.44 19.66
CA GLY A 591 4.36 26.97 19.57
C GLY A 591 3.67 26.81 18.22
N SER A 592 4.33 26.22 17.22
CA SER A 592 3.70 25.86 15.94
C SER A 592 2.91 24.55 16.07
N LEU A 593 1.68 24.54 15.55
CA LEU A 593 0.92 23.31 15.34
C LEU A 593 1.38 22.62 14.06
N VAL A 594 1.44 21.30 14.09
CA VAL A 594 1.63 20.46 12.91
C VAL A 594 0.25 20.03 12.40
N ILE A 595 0.03 20.14 11.08
CA ILE A 595 -1.19 19.67 10.43
C ILE A 595 -0.88 18.30 9.82
N PRO A 596 -1.58 17.23 10.24
CA PRO A 596 -1.44 15.91 9.62
C PRO A 596 -1.77 15.95 8.13
N THR A 597 -1.07 15.16 7.33
CA THR A 597 -1.39 15.00 5.89
C THR A 597 -2.60 14.08 5.72
N ASP A 598 -2.72 13.07 6.57
CA ASP A 598 -3.73 12.03 6.53
C ASP A 598 -4.14 11.61 7.96
N LEU A 599 -5.21 10.84 8.07
CA LEU A 599 -5.55 10.05 9.26
C LEU A 599 -5.51 8.58 8.91
N PHE A 600 -5.09 7.75 9.86
CA PHE A 600 -5.13 6.30 9.70
C PHE A 600 -6.08 5.65 10.70
N ALA A 601 -6.65 4.52 10.30
CA ALA A 601 -7.33 3.58 11.18
C ALA A 601 -6.88 2.15 10.86
N VAL A 602 -6.69 1.34 11.89
CA VAL A 602 -6.46 -0.10 11.83
C VAL A 602 -7.52 -0.76 12.69
N ALA A 603 -8.44 -1.45 12.03
CA ALA A 603 -9.53 -2.19 12.63
C ALA A 603 -9.19 -3.68 12.68
N THR A 604 -9.27 -4.27 13.86
CA THR A 604 -8.92 -5.68 14.08
C THR A 604 -10.02 -6.42 14.84
N TRP A 605 -10.36 -7.61 14.38
CA TRP A 605 -11.35 -8.50 15.03
C TRP A 605 -11.09 -9.97 14.71
N CYS A 606 -11.82 -10.87 15.34
CA CYS A 606 -11.74 -12.30 15.06
C CYS A 606 -12.61 -12.71 13.87
N ARG A 607 -12.07 -13.52 12.97
CA ARG A 607 -12.80 -14.14 11.87
C ARG A 607 -13.97 -14.96 12.39
N ASN A 608 -13.81 -15.69 13.49
CA ASN A 608 -14.95 -16.21 14.23
C ASN A 608 -15.66 -15.07 14.99
N PRO A 609 -16.87 -14.65 14.55
CA PRO A 609 -17.54 -13.49 15.10
C PRO A 609 -17.99 -13.65 16.55
N ARG A 610 -17.93 -14.87 17.11
CA ARG A 610 -18.38 -15.18 18.48
C ARG A 610 -17.25 -15.20 19.52
N LYS A 611 -15.99 -15.11 19.09
CA LYS A 611 -14.83 -15.14 20.00
C LYS A 611 -14.49 -13.75 20.52
N ASP A 612 -13.97 -13.72 21.75
CA ASP A 612 -13.35 -12.51 22.28
C ASP A 612 -12.01 -12.28 21.59
N ILE A 613 -11.65 -11.02 21.35
CA ILE A 613 -10.40 -10.67 20.67
C ILE A 613 -9.14 -11.22 21.35
N ASN A 614 -9.17 -11.36 22.68
CA ASN A 614 -8.09 -11.91 23.49
C ASN A 614 -7.98 -13.45 23.40
N GLN A 615 -8.94 -14.12 22.75
CA GLN A 615 -8.98 -15.58 22.56
C GLN A 615 -8.62 -15.99 21.12
N CYS A 616 -8.28 -15.03 20.27
CA CYS A 616 -8.00 -15.26 18.85
C CYS A 616 -6.50 -15.33 18.61
N ASP A 617 -6.06 -16.43 18.00
CA ASP A 617 -4.70 -16.52 17.47
C ASP A 617 -4.54 -15.60 16.25
N SER A 618 -3.30 -15.33 15.89
CA SER A 618 -2.92 -14.50 14.73
C SER A 618 -3.56 -14.95 13.42
N THR A 619 -3.84 -16.25 13.25
CA THR A 619 -4.42 -16.80 12.02
C THR A 619 -5.93 -16.64 11.94
N ASP A 620 -6.59 -16.48 13.09
CA ASP A 620 -8.02 -16.18 13.25
C ASP A 620 -8.29 -14.67 13.27
N LEU A 621 -7.26 -13.82 13.36
CA LEU A 621 -7.42 -12.36 13.31
C LEU A 621 -7.64 -11.84 11.88
N ARG A 622 -8.47 -10.81 11.77
CA ARG A 622 -8.71 -10.01 10.57
C ARG A 622 -8.31 -8.58 10.82
N THR A 623 -7.56 -8.01 9.90
CA THR A 623 -7.12 -6.62 9.94
C THR A 623 -7.60 -5.88 8.70
N TYR A 624 -8.14 -4.69 8.93
CA TYR A 624 -8.52 -3.75 7.88
C TYR A 624 -7.90 -2.40 8.21
N SER A 625 -7.25 -1.79 7.25
CA SER A 625 -6.55 -0.52 7.47
C SER A 625 -6.83 0.51 6.39
N PHE A 626 -6.80 1.77 6.81
CA PHE A 626 -7.22 2.92 6.04
C PHE A 626 -6.23 4.07 6.25
N ILE A 627 -5.96 4.83 5.18
CA ILE A 627 -5.16 6.07 5.22
C ILE A 627 -5.92 7.14 4.44
N TYR A 628 -6.65 7.97 5.17
CA TYR A 628 -7.58 8.96 4.64
C TYR A 628 -6.91 10.33 4.55
N PRO A 629 -6.82 10.93 3.35
CA PRO A 629 -6.22 12.25 3.20
C PRO A 629 -7.02 13.31 3.95
N GLN A 630 -6.31 14.21 4.65
CA GLN A 630 -6.92 15.40 5.27
C GLN A 630 -7.14 16.52 4.26
N LYS A 631 -6.47 16.45 3.11
CA LYS A 631 -6.69 17.35 1.98
C LYS A 631 -7.94 16.95 1.21
N GLU A 632 -8.59 17.95 0.65
CA GLU A 632 -9.79 17.84 -0.18
C GLU A 632 -9.46 17.17 -1.53
N VAL A 633 -9.31 15.83 -1.55
CA VAL A 633 -9.02 15.10 -2.80
C VAL A 633 -10.27 15.01 -3.70
N ASP A 634 -11.49 15.10 -3.15
CA ASP A 634 -12.72 14.88 -3.93
C ASP A 634 -14.03 15.44 -3.30
N SER A 635 -14.01 16.60 -2.64
CA SER A 635 -15.19 17.05 -1.84
C SER A 635 -16.45 17.39 -2.61
N LYS A 636 -16.37 17.60 -3.92
CA LYS A 636 -17.56 17.95 -4.70
C LYS A 636 -18.32 16.71 -5.16
N CYS A 637 -17.74 15.50 -5.11
CA CYS A 637 -18.37 14.29 -5.62
C CYS A 637 -18.27 13.15 -4.63
N LEU A 638 -19.41 12.91 -4.00
CA LEU A 638 -19.53 11.95 -2.93
C LEU A 638 -19.45 10.53 -3.52
N LEU A 639 -18.24 9.99 -3.71
CA LEU A 639 -18.09 8.53 -3.75
C LEU A 639 -18.82 7.98 -2.51
N PRO A 640 -19.65 6.93 -2.67
CA PRO A 640 -20.29 6.27 -1.53
C PRO A 640 -19.23 5.91 -0.49
N ALA A 641 -19.56 6.04 0.79
CA ALA A 641 -18.64 5.82 1.91
C ALA A 641 -17.88 4.48 1.79
N GLU A 642 -18.60 3.42 1.42
CA GLU A 642 -18.03 2.07 1.21
C GLU A 642 -16.95 2.08 0.13
N ARG A 643 -17.23 2.69 -1.03
CA ARG A 643 -16.27 2.78 -2.14
C ARG A 643 -15.06 3.62 -1.76
N TYR A 644 -15.28 4.77 -1.12
CA TYR A 644 -14.21 5.64 -0.66
C TYR A 644 -13.28 4.92 0.35
N SER A 645 -13.86 4.12 1.24
CA SER A 645 -13.07 3.33 2.20
C SER A 645 -12.21 2.25 1.56
N ILE A 646 -12.66 1.67 0.44
CA ILE A 646 -11.87 0.69 -0.31
C ILE A 646 -10.73 1.42 -1.05
N GLU A 647 -11.04 2.54 -1.69
CA GLU A 647 -10.08 3.38 -2.42
C GLU A 647 -8.86 3.72 -1.54
N PHE A 648 -9.13 4.24 -0.34
CA PHE A 648 -8.14 4.69 0.66
C PHE A 648 -7.84 3.63 1.72
N SER A 649 -8.16 2.37 1.45
CA SER A 649 -7.64 1.25 2.24
C SER A 649 -6.17 0.99 1.95
N GLY A 650 -5.53 0.15 2.74
CA GLY A 650 -4.18 -0.33 2.54
C GLY A 650 -3.90 -1.52 3.44
N ARG A 651 -2.68 -2.05 3.40
CA ARG A 651 -2.19 -3.01 4.39
C ARG A 651 -1.82 -2.27 5.67
N VAL A 652 -1.77 -2.97 6.80
CA VAL A 652 -1.25 -2.36 8.04
C VAL A 652 0.20 -1.92 7.83
N ARG A 653 0.97 -2.65 7.02
CA ARG A 653 2.33 -2.25 6.63
C ARG A 653 2.37 -0.89 5.95
N ASP A 654 1.37 -0.51 5.16
CA ASP A 654 1.31 0.81 4.54
C ASP A 654 1.08 1.90 5.60
N VAL A 655 0.29 1.61 6.63
CA VAL A 655 0.12 2.49 7.81
C VAL A 655 1.43 2.62 8.60
N GLU A 656 2.17 1.52 8.80
CA GLU A 656 3.48 1.56 9.48
C GLU A 656 4.49 2.42 8.73
N LEU A 657 4.53 2.30 7.41
CA LEU A 657 5.40 3.11 6.55
C LEU A 657 5.01 4.60 6.61
N ALA A 658 3.71 4.90 6.60
CA ALA A 658 3.21 6.27 6.66
C ALA A 658 3.44 6.93 8.03
N THR A 659 3.29 6.17 9.12
CA THR A 659 3.32 6.72 10.49
C THR A 659 4.68 6.60 11.16
N GLY A 660 5.52 5.65 10.74
CA GLY A 660 6.77 5.31 11.41
C GLY A 660 6.59 4.49 12.70
N PHE A 661 5.37 4.01 12.97
CA PHE A 661 5.09 3.07 14.06
C PHE A 661 5.08 1.63 13.58
N MET A 662 5.34 0.73 14.51
CA MET A 662 5.21 -0.70 14.37
C MET A 662 4.07 -1.20 15.24
N PHE A 663 3.14 -1.95 14.66
CA PHE A 663 1.98 -2.50 15.34
C PHE A 663 2.13 -3.99 15.63
N TYR A 664 1.34 -4.48 16.58
CA TYR A 664 1.34 -5.86 17.08
C TYR A 664 2.72 -6.37 17.57
N PRO A 665 3.47 -5.60 18.38
CA PRO A 665 4.81 -6.00 18.83
C PRO A 665 4.86 -7.28 19.66
N ASN A 666 3.75 -7.70 20.28
CA ASN A 666 3.71 -8.92 21.08
C ASN A 666 3.61 -10.21 20.24
N PHE A 667 3.39 -10.12 18.93
CA PHE A 667 3.46 -11.28 18.05
C PHE A 667 4.89 -11.54 17.60
N ASP A 668 5.24 -12.82 17.45
CA ASP A 668 6.46 -13.20 16.75
C ASP A 668 6.45 -12.69 15.29
N PHE A 669 7.62 -12.69 14.67
CA PHE A 669 7.80 -12.17 13.32
C PHE A 669 6.83 -12.78 12.29
N ALA A 670 6.65 -14.11 12.31
CA ALA A 670 5.83 -14.79 11.31
C ALA A 670 4.34 -14.44 11.45
N ASN A 671 3.84 -14.54 12.68
CA ASN A 671 2.46 -14.21 13.02
C ASN A 671 2.13 -12.75 12.77
N ARG A 672 3.06 -11.85 13.11
CA ARG A 672 2.94 -10.43 12.82
C ARG A 672 2.94 -10.15 11.33
N THR A 673 3.86 -10.75 10.58
CA THR A 673 4.00 -10.53 9.13
C THR A 673 2.73 -10.91 8.38
N ASN A 674 2.10 -12.03 8.75
CA ASN A 674 0.82 -12.45 8.17
C ASN A 674 -0.29 -11.42 8.37
N LEU A 675 -0.34 -10.75 9.52
CA LEU A 675 -1.32 -9.70 9.79
C LEU A 675 -0.98 -8.40 9.08
N VAL A 676 0.28 -7.97 9.15
CA VAL A 676 0.63 -6.63 8.64
C VAL A 676 0.67 -6.56 7.12
N LEU A 677 0.89 -7.69 6.44
CA LEU A 677 0.90 -7.80 4.99
C LEU A 677 -0.44 -8.27 4.40
N ALA A 678 -1.42 -8.61 5.24
CA ALA A 678 -2.74 -9.02 4.78
C ALA A 678 -3.33 -7.96 3.83
N ILE A 679 -3.69 -8.39 2.62
CA ILE A 679 -4.32 -7.51 1.64
C ILE A 679 -5.77 -7.30 2.04
N THR A 680 -6.11 -6.03 2.29
CA THR A 680 -7.47 -5.61 2.60
C THR A 680 -8.41 -6.04 1.47
N GLN A 681 -9.32 -6.96 1.78
CA GLN A 681 -10.43 -7.30 0.89
C GLN A 681 -11.49 -6.20 0.95
N PRO A 682 -12.44 -6.11 0.00
CA PRO A 682 -13.57 -5.20 0.13
C PRO A 682 -14.27 -5.44 1.48
N VAL A 683 -14.25 -4.43 2.35
CA VAL A 683 -14.66 -4.53 3.78
C VAL A 683 -16.15 -4.82 3.94
N TRP A 684 -16.93 -4.48 2.90
CA TRP A 684 -18.39 -4.39 2.93
C TRP A 684 -19.09 -5.42 2.04
N SER A 685 -18.35 -6.21 1.25
CA SER A 685 -18.95 -7.36 0.56
C SER A 685 -19.12 -8.51 1.56
N GLU A 686 -20.31 -9.08 1.64
CA GLU A 686 -20.51 -10.36 2.33
C GLU A 686 -19.46 -11.36 1.83
N GLU A 687 -18.70 -11.96 2.75
CA GLU A 687 -17.84 -13.11 2.45
C GLU A 687 -18.77 -14.23 1.94
N ASN A 688 -18.97 -14.32 0.63
CA ASN A 688 -19.63 -15.46 -0.03
C ASN A 688 -18.59 -16.43 -0.55
#